data_AF-A0A9X2WI21-F1
#
_entry.id   AF-A0A9X2WI21-F1
#
_cell.length_a   1.000
_cell.length_b   1.000
_cell.length_c   1.000
_cell.angle_alpha   90.00
_cell.angle_beta   90.00
_cell.angle_gamma   90.00
#
_symmetry.space_group_name_H-M   'P 1'
#
loop_
_entity.id
_entity.type
_entity.pdbx_description
1 polymer ?
#
loop_
_entity_poly.entity_id
_entity_poly.type
_entity_poly.pdbx_seq_one_letter_code
_entity_poly.pdbx_strand_id
1 'polypeptide(L)'
;MLALVASVASAATLNDLRFSSLPGDVTEIRMEFDGTPPQVSGYTIEQPARIALDLPGVVSNLKTKRHQIGSGNARSATLVSTKDRARLVINLTRLTGYTTKVEGNTLLLRIGQSEGEKVFAADVKEGSSSGMLNNDLKVVNVDFRRGDLGEGQVQIMLNDARASANIRREGNKIIADLKGVRLPEALSRRLDVTDFATPVRYIDTKREDNSTRIVIEPTGDDFDYLAYQTDKLLSINVSVVPEDKKEERKKQFPFTGEKLSLNFQNIEVRAVLQLIADFTGLNLVASDTVQGSITLRLQNVPWDQALDLVLKTKGLGKRQMGSVLLIAPAEEIAAREKIELEAVKQVEELAPLVTEYMQLKYAKASELAKLLTSEQGLLSERGSAVVDERTNTLLMKDTAGNLEKVREALNMLDVPVRQVLIEARIVVATTSVGEEMGVKWGGAGFKNNGSNWTTVGGSQQTLTEGNQILFNRATGAAATSDAVDLTGANVVNFGVTNAAATTFAVGYQTADYLLDLELAAIETDGRAEIVSQPRVITADGQTASIESGTEIPYQQASSSGATNVAFKSAVLRLEVTPQITPDDRIIMDLVINQDSVGELTSAGPSINTNAVETQVLVDNGETVVLGGIFRSEEITSISKTPFFGDLPLIGALFRYTNHKDDKSELLVFITPRLVKDSLSNR
;
A
#
# COMPACT_ATOMS: atom_id res chain seq x y z
N MET A 1 0.97 -54.14 -19.89
CA MET A 1 0.41 -55.07 -18.89
C MET A 1 1.20 -54.87 -17.60
N LEU A 2 0.74 -53.96 -16.74
CA LEU A 2 1.01 -53.94 -15.30
C LEU A 2 -0.11 -53.07 -14.70
N ALA A 3 -1.23 -53.70 -14.36
CA ALA A 3 -2.36 -53.03 -13.74
C ALA A 3 -2.03 -52.81 -12.25
N LEU A 4 -1.81 -51.56 -11.84
CA LEU A 4 -1.86 -51.19 -10.43
C LEU A 4 -3.34 -51.30 -10.00
N VAL A 5 -3.65 -52.36 -9.27
CA VAL A 5 -4.92 -52.49 -8.55
C VAL A 5 -4.88 -51.50 -7.39
N ALA A 6 -5.53 -50.34 -7.57
CA ALA A 6 -5.86 -49.47 -6.46
C ALA A 6 -6.86 -50.22 -5.57
N SER A 7 -6.44 -50.57 -4.35
CA SER A 7 -7.33 -51.11 -3.33
C SER A 7 -8.38 -50.04 -3.02
N VAL A 8 -9.60 -50.25 -3.51
CA VAL A 8 -10.78 -49.50 -3.08
C VAL A 8 -10.96 -49.83 -1.60
N ALA A 9 -10.60 -48.91 -0.71
CA ALA A 9 -10.92 -49.04 0.70
C ALA A 9 -12.45 -49.01 0.82
N SER A 10 -13.06 -50.14 1.15
CA SER A 10 -14.49 -50.20 1.46
C SER A 10 -14.83 -49.16 2.52
N ALA A 11 -15.91 -48.40 2.31
CA ALA A 11 -16.45 -47.50 3.30
C ALA A 11 -16.83 -48.31 4.56
N ALA A 12 -16.07 -48.16 5.64
CA ALA A 12 -16.33 -48.85 6.90
C ALA A 12 -17.56 -48.22 7.57
N THR A 13 -18.58 -49.00 7.90
CA THR A 13 -19.75 -48.53 8.65
C THR A 13 -19.49 -48.65 10.14
N LEU A 14 -19.74 -47.56 10.88
CA LEU A 14 -19.67 -47.55 12.34
C LEU A 14 -20.99 -48.07 12.92
N ASN A 15 -20.92 -49.23 13.58
CA ASN A 15 -22.09 -49.96 14.06
C ASN A 15 -22.40 -49.73 15.54
N ASP A 16 -21.36 -49.61 16.37
CA ASP A 16 -21.54 -49.42 17.81
C ASP A 16 -20.49 -48.44 18.37
N LEU A 17 -20.88 -47.74 19.44
CA LEU A 17 -20.02 -46.79 20.12
C LEU A 17 -20.25 -46.89 21.62
N ARG A 18 -19.27 -47.50 22.30
CA ARG A 18 -19.31 -47.81 23.74
C ARG A 18 -18.36 -46.92 24.53
N PHE A 19 -18.76 -46.64 25.76
CA PHE A 19 -18.00 -45.80 26.68
C PHE A 19 -17.72 -46.57 27.96
N SER A 20 -16.48 -46.51 28.44
CA SER A 20 -16.11 -47.03 29.75
C SER A 20 -15.17 -46.06 30.46
N SER A 21 -15.40 -45.84 31.75
CA SER A 21 -14.46 -45.14 32.61
C SER A 21 -13.48 -46.15 33.23
N LEU A 22 -12.20 -45.86 33.10
CA LEU A 22 -11.10 -46.62 33.69
C LEU A 22 -10.60 -45.89 34.95
N PRO A 23 -9.89 -46.58 35.87
CA PRO A 23 -9.22 -45.94 37.00
C PRO A 23 -8.29 -44.80 36.54
N GLY A 24 -8.21 -43.71 37.32
CA GLY A 24 -7.34 -42.57 37.00
C GLY A 24 -7.96 -41.46 36.12
N ASP A 25 -9.30 -41.29 36.13
CA ASP A 25 -10.01 -40.28 35.33
C ASP A 25 -9.81 -40.46 33.80
N VAL A 26 -9.56 -41.70 33.38
CA VAL A 26 -9.40 -42.06 31.96
C VAL A 26 -10.74 -42.53 31.39
N THR A 27 -11.14 -41.96 30.26
CA THR A 27 -12.29 -42.42 29.48
C THR A 27 -11.81 -43.19 28.27
N GLU A 28 -12.26 -44.44 28.10
CA GLU A 28 -12.08 -45.21 26.86
C GLU A 28 -13.39 -45.18 26.05
N ILE A 29 -13.26 -44.79 24.78
CA ILE A 29 -14.32 -44.81 23.78
C ILE A 29 -13.97 -45.90 22.77
N ARG A 30 -14.81 -46.93 22.69
CA ARG A 30 -14.65 -48.05 21.76
C ARG A 30 -15.63 -47.88 20.61
N MET A 31 -15.09 -47.74 19.41
CA MET A 31 -15.84 -47.65 18.15
C MET A 31 -15.74 -48.98 17.40
N GLU A 32 -16.88 -49.62 17.12
CA GLU A 32 -16.94 -50.89 16.40
C GLU A 32 -17.39 -50.69 14.96
N PHE A 33 -16.60 -51.18 14.01
CA PHE A 33 -16.84 -51.06 12.57
C PHE A 33 -17.26 -52.41 11.98
N ASP A 34 -17.78 -52.42 10.74
CA ASP A 34 -18.01 -53.64 9.94
C ASP A 34 -16.76 -54.14 9.18
N GLY A 35 -15.77 -53.27 8.97
CA GLY A 35 -14.47 -53.57 8.38
C GLY A 35 -13.33 -52.80 9.07
N THR A 36 -12.09 -52.98 8.58
CA THR A 36 -10.90 -52.40 9.21
C THR A 36 -11.03 -50.87 9.30
N PRO A 37 -10.91 -50.26 10.50
CA PRO A 37 -11.06 -48.82 10.67
C PRO A 37 -10.02 -48.04 9.87
N PRO A 38 -10.39 -46.90 9.24
CA PRO A 38 -9.44 -46.06 8.53
C PRO A 38 -8.47 -45.36 9.49
N GLN A 39 -7.34 -44.88 8.97
CA GLN A 39 -6.46 -43.99 9.75
C GLN A 39 -7.21 -42.70 10.10
N VAL A 40 -7.14 -42.34 11.38
CA VAL A 40 -7.88 -41.22 11.94
C VAL A 40 -7.00 -39.99 12.11
N SER A 41 -7.54 -38.81 11.83
CA SER A 41 -6.91 -37.54 12.18
C SER A 41 -7.73 -36.86 13.27
N GLY A 42 -7.08 -36.18 14.21
CA GLY A 42 -7.79 -35.56 15.31
C GLY A 42 -7.17 -34.24 15.73
N TYR A 43 -8.02 -33.31 16.16
CA TYR A 43 -7.59 -32.03 16.66
C TYR A 43 -8.31 -31.68 17.97
N THR A 44 -7.64 -30.93 18.82
CA THR A 44 -8.19 -30.47 20.10
C THR A 44 -8.45 -28.98 20.08
N ILE A 45 -9.57 -28.56 20.64
CA ILE A 45 -9.95 -27.15 20.84
C ILE A 45 -9.95 -26.90 22.34
N GLU A 46 -9.33 -25.81 22.79
CA GLU A 46 -9.23 -25.52 24.22
C GLU A 46 -10.49 -24.81 24.77
N GLN A 47 -11.04 -23.87 24.01
CA GLN A 47 -12.16 -23.02 24.47
C GLN A 47 -13.34 -23.05 23.49
N PRO A 48 -14.42 -23.80 23.82
CA PRO A 48 -14.55 -24.77 24.92
C PRO A 48 -13.77 -26.07 24.66
N ALA A 49 -13.38 -26.77 25.74
CA ALA A 49 -12.53 -27.95 25.66
C ALA A 49 -13.19 -29.10 24.87
N ARG A 50 -12.63 -29.43 23.70
CA ARG A 50 -13.17 -30.45 22.79
C ARG A 50 -12.07 -31.26 22.11
N ILE A 51 -12.34 -32.53 21.85
CA ILE A 51 -11.57 -33.36 20.92
C ILE A 51 -12.45 -33.63 19.70
N ALA A 52 -11.97 -33.35 18.50
CA ALA A 52 -12.63 -33.69 17.26
C ALA A 52 -11.79 -34.72 16.51
N LEU A 53 -12.38 -35.88 16.23
CA LEU A 53 -11.74 -36.98 15.49
C LEU A 53 -12.44 -37.17 14.15
N ASP A 54 -11.68 -37.08 13.06
CA ASP A 54 -12.14 -37.30 11.70
C ASP A 54 -11.85 -38.73 11.24
N LEU A 55 -12.91 -39.37 10.76
CA LEU A 55 -12.96 -40.74 10.25
C LEU A 55 -13.28 -40.67 8.74
N PRO A 56 -12.26 -40.68 7.85
CA PRO A 56 -12.50 -40.58 6.42
C PRO A 56 -13.18 -41.84 5.87
N GLY A 57 -14.18 -41.68 5.01
CA GLY A 57 -14.89 -42.79 4.38
C GLY A 57 -15.83 -43.59 5.30
N VAL A 58 -16.11 -43.11 6.53
CA VAL A 58 -16.97 -43.81 7.49
C VAL A 58 -18.41 -43.30 7.42
N VAL A 59 -19.35 -44.23 7.34
CA VAL A 59 -20.79 -43.96 7.45
C VAL A 59 -21.31 -44.44 8.81
N SER A 60 -22.06 -43.59 9.52
CA SER A 60 -22.61 -43.94 10.84
C SER A 60 -23.94 -44.68 10.74
N ASN A 61 -24.03 -45.87 11.35
CA ASN A 61 -25.28 -46.62 11.55
C ASN A 61 -25.85 -46.50 12.99
N LEU A 62 -25.27 -45.63 13.83
CA LEU A 62 -25.72 -45.39 15.21
C LEU A 62 -27.14 -44.80 15.27
N LYS A 63 -27.95 -45.28 16.23
CA LYS A 63 -29.33 -44.81 16.45
C LYS A 63 -29.44 -43.35 16.89
N THR A 64 -28.42 -42.82 17.56
CA THR A 64 -28.40 -41.46 18.09
C THR A 64 -27.11 -40.75 17.72
N LYS A 65 -27.20 -39.49 17.27
CA LYS A 65 -26.01 -38.69 16.92
C LYS A 65 -25.26 -38.16 18.14
N ARG A 66 -25.91 -38.04 19.30
CA ARG A 66 -25.33 -37.49 20.53
C ARG A 66 -25.45 -38.50 21.65
N HIS A 67 -24.34 -38.75 22.32
CA HIS A 67 -24.22 -39.67 23.43
C HIS A 67 -23.69 -38.92 24.66
N GLN A 68 -24.34 -39.10 25.81
CA GLN A 68 -23.84 -38.61 27.09
C GLN A 68 -22.89 -39.65 27.68
N ILE A 69 -21.69 -39.23 28.07
CA ILE A 69 -20.63 -40.13 28.59
C ILE A 69 -20.67 -40.15 30.13
N GLY A 70 -21.13 -39.05 30.74
CA GLY A 70 -21.59 -38.97 32.14
C GLY A 70 -20.54 -39.23 33.24
N SER A 71 -19.38 -39.79 32.91
CA SER A 71 -18.33 -40.19 33.85
C SER A 71 -16.93 -39.84 33.32
N GLY A 72 -16.08 -39.31 34.20
CA GLY A 72 -14.74 -38.83 33.88
C GLY A 72 -14.70 -37.44 33.22
N ASN A 73 -13.56 -37.09 32.64
CA ASN A 73 -13.34 -35.81 31.97
C ASN A 73 -14.22 -35.60 30.70
N ALA A 74 -14.65 -36.68 30.04
CA ALA A 74 -15.49 -36.60 28.85
C ALA A 74 -16.99 -36.48 29.20
N ARG A 75 -17.66 -35.43 28.73
CA ARG A 75 -19.08 -35.14 29.04
C ARG A 75 -20.04 -35.70 28.01
N SER A 76 -19.76 -35.51 26.73
CA SER A 76 -20.61 -36.00 25.65
C SER A 76 -19.83 -36.21 24.37
N ALA A 77 -20.17 -37.25 23.61
CA ALA A 77 -19.70 -37.46 22.26
C ALA A 77 -20.82 -37.17 21.25
N THR A 78 -20.52 -36.44 20.19
CA THR A 78 -21.44 -36.15 19.09
C THR A 78 -20.81 -36.62 17.79
N LEU A 79 -21.47 -37.53 17.08
CA LEU A 79 -21.02 -38.02 15.79
C LEU A 79 -21.82 -37.35 14.68
N VAL A 80 -21.12 -36.72 13.75
CA VAL A 80 -21.67 -36.09 12.55
C VAL A 80 -21.11 -36.80 11.34
N SER A 81 -21.94 -37.49 10.57
CA SER A 81 -21.51 -38.24 9.38
C SER A 81 -22.09 -37.64 8.11
N THR A 82 -21.25 -37.51 7.09
CA THR A 82 -21.58 -37.21 5.69
C THR A 82 -21.23 -38.43 4.83
N LYS A 83 -21.49 -38.38 3.51
CA LYS A 83 -21.19 -39.51 2.61
C LYS A 83 -19.70 -39.87 2.55
N ASP A 84 -18.81 -38.89 2.79
CA ASP A 84 -17.36 -39.07 2.60
C ASP A 84 -16.55 -39.08 3.91
N ARG A 85 -17.17 -38.73 5.06
CA ARG A 85 -16.49 -38.71 6.37
C ARG A 85 -17.45 -38.72 7.55
N ALA A 86 -17.01 -39.27 8.67
CA ALA A 86 -17.64 -39.07 9.96
C ALA A 86 -16.72 -38.29 10.90
N ARG A 87 -17.27 -37.35 11.65
CA ARG A 87 -16.57 -36.55 12.66
C ARG A 87 -17.16 -36.81 14.03
N LEU A 88 -16.34 -37.30 14.94
CA LEU A 88 -16.68 -37.52 16.34
C LEU A 88 -16.15 -36.36 17.20
N VAL A 89 -17.06 -35.57 17.76
CA VAL A 89 -16.74 -34.44 18.64
C VAL A 89 -17.04 -34.80 20.10
N ILE A 90 -16.01 -34.84 20.93
CA ILE A 90 -16.11 -35.10 22.36
C ILE A 90 -15.96 -33.78 23.11
N ASN A 91 -16.98 -33.41 23.88
CA ASN A 91 -16.91 -32.28 24.81
C ASN A 91 -16.26 -32.74 26.12
N LEU A 92 -15.26 -32.00 26.59
CA LEU A 92 -14.51 -32.28 27.81
C LEU A 92 -14.79 -31.21 28.87
N THR A 93 -14.49 -31.52 30.14
CA THR A 93 -14.45 -30.51 31.22
C THR A 93 -13.12 -29.77 31.27
N ARG A 94 -12.01 -30.47 31.04
CA ARG A 94 -10.66 -29.92 30.92
C ARG A 94 -9.96 -30.54 29.72
N LEU A 95 -9.10 -29.81 29.02
CA LEU A 95 -8.36 -30.37 27.89
C LEU A 95 -7.33 -31.40 28.42
N THR A 96 -7.40 -32.64 27.94
CA THR A 96 -6.46 -33.72 28.27
C THR A 96 -6.03 -34.46 27.01
N GLY A 97 -4.80 -34.97 26.99
CA GLY A 97 -4.28 -35.77 25.88
C GLY A 97 -5.14 -37.00 25.59
N TYR A 98 -5.09 -37.45 24.33
CA TYR A 98 -5.76 -38.65 23.88
C TYR A 98 -4.82 -39.54 23.08
N THR A 99 -5.15 -40.82 22.99
CA THR A 99 -4.46 -41.80 22.14
C THR A 99 -5.49 -42.63 21.39
N THR A 100 -5.16 -43.00 20.15
CA THR A 100 -5.98 -43.87 19.31
C THR A 100 -5.22 -45.16 19.02
N LYS A 101 -5.91 -46.30 19.11
CA LYS A 101 -5.35 -47.62 18.78
C LYS A 101 -6.38 -48.41 17.99
N VAL A 102 -5.95 -48.99 16.87
CA VAL A 102 -6.79 -49.91 16.07
C VAL A 102 -6.51 -51.33 16.54
N GLU A 103 -7.54 -52.05 16.96
CA GLU A 103 -7.51 -53.47 17.32
C GLU A 103 -8.57 -54.22 16.52
N GLY A 104 -8.15 -54.94 15.46
CA GLY A 104 -9.05 -55.64 14.55
C GLY A 104 -10.04 -54.68 13.87
N ASN A 105 -11.34 -54.87 14.15
CA ASN A 105 -12.44 -54.02 13.65
C ASN A 105 -12.82 -52.88 14.60
N THR A 106 -12.01 -52.65 15.64
CA THR A 106 -12.33 -51.67 16.67
C THR A 106 -11.29 -50.57 16.72
N LEU A 107 -11.75 -49.33 16.88
CA LEU A 107 -10.90 -48.18 17.18
C LEU A 107 -11.13 -47.78 18.63
N LEU A 108 -10.07 -47.87 19.43
CA LEU A 108 -10.05 -47.47 20.82
C LEU A 108 -9.49 -46.04 20.91
N LEU A 109 -10.28 -45.13 21.46
CA LEU A 109 -9.88 -43.77 21.79
C LEU A 109 -9.82 -43.63 23.31
N ARG A 110 -8.62 -43.46 23.86
CA ARG A 110 -8.41 -43.24 25.29
C ARG A 110 -8.12 -41.77 25.55
N ILE A 111 -8.82 -41.18 26.52
CA ILE A 111 -8.74 -39.77 26.90
C ILE A 111 -8.36 -39.72 28.38
N GLY A 112 -7.18 -39.17 28.72
CA GLY A 112 -6.63 -39.11 30.08
C GLY A 112 -5.22 -39.70 30.21
N GLN A 113 -4.58 -39.52 31.38
CA GLN A 113 -3.25 -40.04 31.70
C GLN A 113 -3.38 -41.25 32.64
N SER A 114 -2.95 -42.45 32.21
CA SER A 114 -2.72 -43.56 33.14
C SER A 114 -1.25 -43.55 33.59
N GLU A 115 -0.99 -43.29 34.86
CA GLU A 115 0.28 -43.68 35.47
C GLU A 115 0.28 -45.20 35.64
N GLY A 116 1.16 -45.86 34.88
CA GLY A 116 1.53 -47.26 35.07
C GLY A 116 0.65 -48.28 34.35
N GLU A 117 1.04 -48.65 33.13
CA GLU A 117 0.99 -50.05 32.68
C GLU A 117 1.83 -50.26 31.41
N LYS A 118 2.83 -51.16 31.50
CA LYS A 118 3.50 -51.77 30.35
C LYS A 118 2.57 -52.84 29.80
N VAL A 119 2.10 -52.74 28.56
CA VAL A 119 1.66 -53.95 27.84
C VAL A 119 1.83 -53.89 26.32
N PHE A 120 2.35 -55.02 25.82
CA PHE A 120 2.39 -55.56 24.46
C PHE A 120 3.44 -55.01 23.48
N ALA A 121 4.65 -55.59 23.60
CA ALA A 121 5.50 -55.89 22.46
C ALA A 121 4.83 -56.98 21.60
N ALA A 122 4.74 -56.73 20.29
CA ALA A 122 4.57 -57.75 19.28
C ALA A 122 5.84 -57.75 18.41
N ASP A 123 6.45 -58.92 18.29
CA ASP A 123 7.65 -59.19 17.50
C ASP A 123 7.51 -58.73 16.04
N VAL A 124 8.39 -57.83 15.61
CA VAL A 124 8.83 -57.74 14.22
C VAL A 124 10.35 -57.58 14.23
N LYS A 125 11.02 -58.59 13.68
CA LYS A 125 12.47 -58.63 13.49
C LYS A 125 12.95 -57.68 12.39
N GLU A 126 14.00 -56.96 12.77
CA GLU A 126 15.18 -56.53 12.01
C GLU A 126 15.09 -55.50 10.87
N GLY A 127 15.78 -54.38 11.12
CA GLY A 127 16.14 -53.32 10.19
C GLY A 127 16.91 -52.19 10.88
N SER A 128 17.99 -52.54 11.58
CA SER A 128 19.09 -51.70 12.11
C SER A 128 19.03 -50.16 11.93
N SER A 129 18.90 -49.43 13.04
CA SER A 129 19.98 -48.54 13.51
C SER A 129 19.73 -48.12 14.97
N SER A 130 20.76 -48.32 15.77
CA SER A 130 20.86 -47.97 17.19
C SER A 130 20.77 -46.46 17.39
N GLY A 131 19.66 -46.01 17.96
CA GLY A 131 19.47 -44.67 18.51
C GLY A 131 18.56 -44.76 19.72
N MET A 132 19.16 -44.52 20.89
CA MET A 132 18.53 -44.42 22.21
C MET A 132 17.16 -43.72 22.13
N LEU A 133 16.07 -44.43 22.45
CA LEU A 133 14.70 -43.88 22.53
C LEU A 133 14.57 -42.96 23.76
N ASN A 134 15.25 -41.82 23.73
CA ASN A 134 14.81 -40.64 24.45
C ASN A 134 13.74 -39.99 23.59
N ASN A 135 12.49 -40.24 23.94
CA ASN A 135 11.34 -39.62 23.30
C ASN A 135 11.20 -38.16 23.77
N ASP A 136 12.20 -37.34 23.43
CA ASP A 136 12.32 -35.92 23.82
C ASP A 136 11.36 -35.11 22.94
N LEU A 137 10.24 -34.66 23.50
CA LEU A 137 9.32 -33.77 22.81
C LEU A 137 10.04 -32.44 22.58
N LYS A 138 10.01 -31.91 21.36
CA LYS A 138 10.68 -30.64 21.03
C LYS A 138 9.85 -29.77 20.10
N VAL A 139 10.03 -28.46 20.24
CA VAL A 139 9.53 -27.49 19.27
C VAL A 139 10.42 -27.55 18.03
N VAL A 140 9.81 -27.77 16.87
CA VAL A 140 10.47 -27.83 15.57
C VAL A 140 10.55 -26.44 14.94
N ASN A 141 9.48 -25.66 15.04
CA ASN A 141 9.43 -24.30 14.51
C ASN A 141 8.38 -23.45 15.23
N VAL A 142 8.59 -22.13 15.26
CA VAL A 142 7.60 -21.13 15.66
C VAL A 142 7.54 -20.09 14.54
N ASP A 143 6.40 -20.01 13.87
CA ASP A 143 6.14 -19.13 12.74
C ASP A 143 4.95 -18.22 13.02
N PHE A 144 4.84 -17.13 12.26
CA PHE A 144 3.75 -16.17 12.35
C PHE A 144 3.20 -15.81 10.97
N ARG A 145 1.87 -15.76 10.85
CA ARG A 145 1.20 -15.37 9.61
C ARG A 145 -0.01 -14.48 9.89
N ARG A 146 -0.33 -13.62 8.93
CA ARG A 146 -1.62 -12.92 8.87
C ARG A 146 -2.66 -13.83 8.24
N GLY A 147 -3.77 -14.06 8.93
CA GLY A 147 -4.93 -14.77 8.38
C GLY A 147 -5.80 -13.89 7.49
N ASP A 148 -6.68 -14.51 6.70
CA ASP A 148 -7.53 -13.83 5.70
C ASP A 148 -8.45 -12.75 6.31
N LEU A 149 -8.83 -12.90 7.57
CA LEU A 149 -9.68 -11.97 8.32
C LEU A 149 -8.88 -10.91 9.11
N GLY A 150 -7.57 -10.80 8.89
CA GLY A 150 -6.70 -9.87 9.62
C GLY A 150 -6.30 -10.34 11.03
N GLU A 151 -6.61 -11.59 11.38
CA GLU A 151 -6.15 -12.25 12.60
C GLU A 151 -4.65 -12.57 12.55
N GLY A 152 -3.99 -12.51 13.71
CA GLY A 152 -2.60 -12.94 13.86
C GLY A 152 -2.56 -14.43 14.20
N GLN A 153 -1.97 -15.24 13.33
CA GLN A 153 -1.86 -16.68 13.50
C GLN A 153 -0.44 -17.07 13.94
N VAL A 154 -0.31 -17.52 15.19
CA VAL A 154 0.93 -18.09 15.71
C VAL A 154 0.92 -19.60 15.47
N GLN A 155 1.88 -20.10 14.69
CA GLN A 155 1.98 -21.50 14.29
C GLN A 155 3.20 -22.16 14.95
N ILE A 156 2.96 -23.12 15.84
CA ILE A 156 3.99 -23.83 16.58
C ILE A 156 4.03 -25.27 16.10
N MET A 157 5.09 -25.64 15.38
CA MET A 157 5.32 -27.00 14.90
C MET A 157 6.04 -27.81 15.97
N LEU A 158 5.46 -28.96 16.34
CA LEU A 158 5.96 -29.89 17.34
C LEU A 158 6.51 -31.15 16.64
N ASN A 159 7.44 -31.87 17.27
CA ASN A 159 7.96 -33.10 16.68
C ASN A 159 6.95 -34.27 16.73
N ASP A 160 6.05 -34.23 17.71
CA ASP A 160 5.09 -35.28 18.03
C ASP A 160 3.76 -34.65 18.50
N ALA A 161 2.65 -35.29 18.14
CA ALA A 161 1.29 -34.86 18.49
C ALA A 161 0.94 -35.09 19.98
N ARG A 162 1.74 -35.88 20.71
CA ARG A 162 1.57 -36.10 22.16
C ARG A 162 1.91 -34.89 23.02
N ALA A 163 2.61 -33.89 22.47
CA ALA A 163 2.89 -32.65 23.18
C ALA A 163 1.59 -31.86 23.41
N SER A 164 1.27 -31.57 24.68
CA SER A 164 0.10 -30.78 25.06
C SER A 164 0.51 -29.38 25.51
N ALA A 165 -0.16 -28.35 24.99
CA ALA A 165 -0.03 -26.98 25.46
C ALA A 165 -1.11 -26.65 26.50
N ASN A 166 -0.69 -26.02 27.60
CA ASN A 166 -1.61 -25.34 28.51
C ASN A 166 -1.60 -23.86 28.17
N ILE A 167 -2.66 -23.38 27.55
CA ILE A 167 -2.77 -21.99 27.10
C ILE A 167 -3.68 -21.26 28.08
N ARG A 168 -3.25 -20.07 28.50
CA ARG A 168 -4.02 -19.21 29.38
C ARG A 168 -3.83 -17.76 29.01
N ARG A 169 -4.84 -16.95 29.32
CA ARG A 169 -4.71 -15.50 29.29
C ARG A 169 -4.24 -15.02 30.66
N GLU A 170 -3.14 -14.28 30.69
CA GLU A 170 -2.61 -13.66 31.89
C GLU A 170 -2.50 -12.16 31.65
N GLY A 171 -3.46 -11.40 32.18
CA GLY A 171 -3.63 -9.98 31.89
C GLY A 171 -3.85 -9.71 30.39
N ASN A 172 -2.93 -8.95 29.80
CA ASN A 172 -2.89 -8.64 28.37
C ASN A 172 -1.90 -9.53 27.59
N LYS A 173 -1.66 -10.76 28.04
CA LYS A 173 -0.77 -11.71 27.36
C LYS A 173 -1.45 -13.07 27.22
N ILE A 174 -1.12 -13.79 26.17
CA ILE A 174 -1.47 -15.21 26.02
C ILE A 174 -0.20 -16.00 26.32
N ILE A 175 -0.28 -16.88 27.31
CA ILE A 175 0.82 -17.73 27.72
C ILE A 175 0.49 -19.16 27.32
N ALA A 176 1.29 -19.73 26.43
CA ALA A 176 1.26 -21.14 26.06
C ALA A 176 2.42 -21.87 26.73
N ASP A 177 2.12 -22.67 27.75
CA ASP A 177 3.09 -23.50 28.45
C ASP A 177 3.06 -24.93 27.90
N LEU A 178 4.14 -25.35 27.25
CA LEU A 178 4.36 -26.69 26.74
C LEU A 178 5.21 -27.49 27.74
N LYS A 179 4.56 -28.25 28.62
CA LYS A 179 5.23 -29.06 29.66
C LYS A 179 5.97 -30.25 29.05
N GLY A 180 7.22 -30.47 29.44
CA GLY A 180 8.03 -31.60 28.93
C GLY A 180 8.44 -31.47 27.47
N VAL A 181 8.27 -30.29 26.85
CA VAL A 181 8.71 -29.99 25.49
C VAL A 181 9.94 -29.10 25.53
N ARG A 182 11.02 -29.54 24.93
CA ARG A 182 12.29 -28.82 24.84
C ARG A 182 12.27 -27.79 23.70
N LEU A 183 12.68 -26.57 24.00
CA LEU A 183 12.92 -25.52 23.00
C LEU A 183 14.38 -25.57 22.52
N PRO A 184 14.68 -25.78 21.23
CA PRO A 184 16.03 -25.57 20.67
C PRO A 184 16.52 -24.12 20.88
N GLU A 185 17.81 -23.92 21.10
CA GLU A 185 18.38 -22.59 21.40
C GLU A 185 18.12 -21.58 20.26
N ALA A 186 18.18 -22.03 19.01
CA ALA A 186 17.88 -21.19 17.84
C ALA A 186 16.43 -20.64 17.81
N LEU A 187 15.50 -21.29 18.51
CA LEU A 187 14.11 -20.87 18.60
C LEU A 187 13.82 -20.09 19.89
N SER A 188 14.81 -19.93 20.78
CA SER A 188 14.70 -19.12 22.00
C SER A 188 14.90 -17.64 21.69
N ARG A 189 13.93 -17.05 20.99
CA ARG A 189 13.96 -15.66 20.52
C ARG A 189 12.60 -14.98 20.67
N ARG A 190 12.65 -13.65 20.65
CA ARG A 190 11.47 -12.80 20.49
C ARG A 190 11.28 -12.46 19.02
N LEU A 191 10.08 -12.68 18.50
CA LEU A 191 9.66 -12.24 17.17
C LEU A 191 8.88 -10.93 17.31
N ASP A 192 9.23 -9.94 16.52
CA ASP A 192 8.42 -8.72 16.30
C ASP A 192 7.61 -8.94 15.02
N VAL A 193 6.30 -8.80 15.12
CA VAL A 193 5.34 -9.07 14.03
C VAL A 193 4.41 -7.89 13.77
N THR A 194 4.81 -6.70 14.21
CA THR A 194 4.05 -5.44 14.06
C THR A 194 3.79 -5.08 12.58
N ASP A 195 4.75 -5.36 11.68
CA ASP A 195 4.65 -5.07 10.24
C ASP A 195 3.54 -5.86 9.51
N PHE A 196 3.04 -6.94 10.12
CA PHE A 196 2.01 -7.79 9.51
C PHE A 196 0.59 -7.21 9.63
N ALA A 197 0.41 -6.03 10.24
CA ALA A 197 -0.89 -5.38 10.45
C ALA A 197 -1.93 -6.32 11.11
N THR A 198 -1.50 -7.02 12.15
CA THR A 198 -2.31 -7.94 12.96
C THR A 198 -2.43 -7.43 14.40
N PRO A 199 -3.34 -7.98 15.23
CA PRO A 199 -3.45 -7.60 16.65
C PRO A 199 -2.31 -8.10 17.54
N VAL A 200 -1.23 -8.69 17.00
CA VAL A 200 -0.09 -9.23 17.77
C VAL A 200 1.14 -8.33 17.56
N ARG A 201 1.85 -7.98 18.64
CA ARG A 201 3.11 -7.22 18.59
C ARG A 201 4.32 -8.13 18.69
N TYR A 202 4.38 -8.92 19.76
CA TYR A 202 5.54 -9.74 20.09
C TYR A 202 5.16 -11.18 20.38
N ILE A 203 6.03 -12.10 19.98
CA ILE A 203 5.97 -13.52 20.36
C ILE A 203 7.31 -13.87 21.00
N ASP A 204 7.30 -14.07 22.31
CA ASP A 204 8.49 -14.34 23.11
C ASP A 204 8.53 -15.83 23.47
N THR A 205 9.52 -16.54 22.91
CA THR A 205 9.68 -17.99 23.08
C THR A 205 10.83 -18.24 24.04
N LYS A 206 10.56 -18.78 25.23
CA LYS A 206 11.56 -18.98 26.28
C LYS A 206 11.55 -20.42 26.79
N ARG A 207 12.75 -20.90 27.14
CA ARG A 207 12.90 -22.15 27.89
C ARG A 207 12.75 -21.86 29.38
N GLU A 208 11.91 -22.63 30.08
CA GLU A 208 11.68 -22.52 31.51
C GLU A 208 11.76 -23.93 32.12
N ASP A 209 12.81 -24.18 32.90
CA ASP A 209 13.17 -25.49 33.47
C ASP A 209 13.06 -26.65 32.45
N ASN A 210 11.96 -27.43 32.55
CA ASN A 210 11.62 -28.58 31.71
C ASN A 210 10.37 -28.33 30.84
N SER A 211 10.12 -27.07 30.49
CA SER A 211 8.98 -26.62 29.70
C SER A 211 9.38 -25.51 28.74
N THR A 212 8.60 -25.36 27.68
CA THR A 212 8.70 -24.22 26.76
C THR A 212 7.54 -23.28 27.04
N ARG A 213 7.84 -22.02 27.39
CA ARG A 213 6.84 -20.98 27.55
C ARG A 213 6.87 -20.06 26.34
N ILE A 214 5.71 -19.86 25.73
CA ILE A 214 5.52 -18.95 24.61
C ILE A 214 4.57 -17.85 25.08
N VAL A 215 5.03 -16.61 25.06
CA VAL A 215 4.27 -15.44 25.49
C VAL A 215 3.94 -14.60 24.27
N ILE A 216 2.65 -14.49 23.96
CA ILE A 216 2.15 -13.68 22.86
C ILE A 216 1.60 -12.38 23.45
N GLU A 217 2.10 -11.24 22.97
CA GLU A 217 1.73 -9.90 23.43
C GLU A 217 0.89 -9.19 22.34
N PRO A 218 -0.42 -9.02 22.56
CA PRO A 218 -1.29 -8.28 21.64
C PRO A 218 -1.09 -6.76 21.71
N THR A 219 -1.59 -6.05 20.69
CA THR A 219 -1.49 -4.59 20.55
C THR A 219 -2.35 -3.82 21.55
N GLY A 220 -3.43 -4.42 22.06
CA GLY A 220 -4.36 -3.79 23.02
C GLY A 220 -5.07 -4.83 23.90
N ASP A 221 -5.79 -4.34 24.92
CA ASP A 221 -6.37 -5.20 25.97
C ASP A 221 -7.61 -5.99 25.52
N ASP A 222 -8.26 -5.57 24.43
CA ASP A 222 -9.50 -6.16 23.92
C ASP A 222 -9.24 -7.12 22.74
N PHE A 223 -8.74 -8.31 23.02
CA PHE A 223 -8.54 -9.37 22.03
C PHE A 223 -9.30 -10.64 22.40
N ASP A 224 -9.68 -11.42 21.37
CA ASP A 224 -10.15 -12.80 21.50
C ASP A 224 -9.12 -13.73 20.88
N TYR A 225 -8.98 -14.95 21.42
CA TYR A 225 -8.08 -15.95 20.84
C TYR A 225 -8.74 -17.32 20.71
N LEU A 226 -8.33 -18.04 19.68
CA LEU A 226 -8.77 -19.41 19.41
C LEU A 226 -7.54 -20.29 19.26
N ALA A 227 -7.35 -21.20 20.22
CA ALA A 227 -6.27 -22.16 20.22
C ALA A 227 -6.76 -23.56 19.84
N TYR A 228 -6.11 -24.16 18.85
CA TYR A 228 -6.35 -25.54 18.46
C TYR A 228 -5.06 -26.22 18.03
N GLN A 229 -4.98 -27.52 18.26
CA GLN A 229 -3.85 -28.34 17.84
C GLN A 229 -4.32 -29.42 16.88
N THR A 230 -3.75 -29.43 15.68
CA THR A 230 -4.00 -30.44 14.66
C THR A 230 -2.72 -31.23 14.46
N ASP A 231 -2.74 -32.50 14.86
CA ASP A 231 -1.56 -33.38 14.89
C ASP A 231 -0.35 -32.72 15.57
N LYS A 232 0.66 -32.32 14.78
CA LYS A 232 1.92 -31.72 15.22
C LYS A 232 1.89 -30.19 15.22
N LEU A 233 0.83 -29.56 14.71
CA LEU A 233 0.75 -28.11 14.57
C LEU A 233 -0.20 -27.54 15.62
N LEU A 234 0.33 -26.72 16.51
CA LEU A 234 -0.45 -25.90 17.44
C LEU A 234 -0.64 -24.50 16.84
N SER A 235 -1.90 -24.11 16.61
CA SER A 235 -2.27 -22.81 16.06
C SER A 235 -2.97 -21.99 17.13
N ILE A 236 -2.50 -20.76 17.34
CA ILE A 236 -3.14 -19.77 18.22
C ILE A 236 -3.50 -18.58 17.35
N ASN A 237 -4.81 -18.41 17.08
CA ASN A 237 -5.32 -17.32 16.27
C ASN A 237 -5.78 -16.19 17.20
N VAL A 238 -5.24 -14.99 17.02
CA VAL A 238 -5.57 -13.79 17.82
C VAL A 238 -6.33 -12.82 16.94
N SER A 239 -7.50 -12.39 17.40
CA SER A 239 -8.42 -11.51 16.67
C SER A 239 -8.83 -10.31 17.51
N VAL A 240 -9.09 -9.18 16.85
CA VAL A 240 -9.70 -8.01 17.51
C VAL A 240 -11.16 -8.31 17.80
N VAL A 241 -11.64 -7.88 18.97
CA VAL A 241 -13.06 -7.98 19.27
C VAL A 241 -13.84 -6.95 18.42
N PRO A 242 -14.79 -7.37 17.56
CA PRO A 242 -15.64 -6.44 16.79
C PRO A 242 -16.44 -5.53 17.72
N GLU A 243 -16.62 -4.25 17.38
CA GLU A 243 -17.33 -3.26 18.20
C GLU A 243 -18.77 -3.70 18.56
N ASP A 244 -19.47 -4.36 17.63
CA ASP A 244 -20.79 -4.94 17.85
C ASP A 244 -20.78 -5.93 19.03
N LYS A 245 -19.73 -6.75 19.13
CA LYS A 245 -19.53 -7.70 20.24
C LYS A 245 -18.97 -7.05 21.50
N LYS A 246 -18.35 -5.85 21.42
CA LYS A 246 -17.95 -5.07 22.60
C LYS A 246 -19.17 -4.46 23.30
N GLU A 247 -20.11 -3.93 22.51
CA GLU A 247 -21.39 -3.47 23.04
C GLU A 247 -22.23 -4.62 23.56
N GLU A 248 -22.29 -5.76 22.85
CA GLU A 248 -23.00 -6.93 23.34
C GLU A 248 -22.37 -7.54 24.59
N ARG A 249 -21.04 -7.61 24.73
CA ARG A 249 -20.39 -8.10 25.97
C ARG A 249 -20.61 -7.16 27.16
N LYS A 250 -20.54 -5.84 26.95
CA LYS A 250 -20.89 -4.84 27.97
C LYS A 250 -22.39 -4.85 28.31
N LYS A 251 -23.26 -5.20 27.35
CA LYS A 251 -24.71 -5.37 27.55
C LYS A 251 -25.08 -6.75 28.15
N GLN A 252 -24.30 -7.80 27.92
CA GLN A 252 -24.62 -9.18 28.33
C GLN A 252 -24.23 -9.50 29.79
N PHE A 253 -23.17 -8.89 30.34
CA PHE A 253 -22.82 -9.05 31.76
C PHE A 253 -22.31 -7.74 32.40
N PRO A 254 -23.15 -6.70 32.55
CA PRO A 254 -22.77 -5.49 33.29
C PRO A 254 -22.66 -5.70 34.81
N PHE A 255 -22.92 -6.92 35.29
CA PHE A 255 -23.05 -7.24 36.71
C PHE A 255 -22.14 -8.42 37.07
N THR A 256 -21.21 -8.19 37.99
CA THR A 256 -20.12 -9.11 38.40
C THR A 256 -20.19 -9.48 39.89
N GLY A 257 -21.19 -8.96 40.61
CA GLY A 257 -21.35 -9.15 42.04
C GLY A 257 -21.65 -10.58 42.46
N GLU A 258 -21.29 -10.92 43.71
CA GLU A 258 -21.69 -12.15 44.38
C GLU A 258 -23.22 -12.35 44.29
N LYS A 259 -23.63 -13.61 44.07
CA LYS A 259 -25.03 -13.94 43.79
C LYS A 259 -25.82 -14.03 45.08
N LEU A 260 -26.94 -13.32 45.11
CA LEU A 260 -27.84 -13.24 46.24
C LEU A 260 -29.23 -13.78 45.84
N SER A 261 -29.92 -14.39 46.79
CA SER A 261 -31.33 -14.78 46.65
C SER A 261 -32.14 -14.15 47.77
N LEU A 262 -33.09 -13.28 47.43
CA LEU A 262 -33.94 -12.55 48.37
C LEU A 262 -35.41 -12.76 47.99
N ASN A 263 -36.29 -12.87 48.97
CA ASN A 263 -37.73 -12.91 48.73
C ASN A 263 -38.45 -12.09 49.78
N PHE A 264 -38.90 -10.90 49.39
CA PHE A 264 -39.59 -9.96 50.27
C PHE A 264 -40.88 -9.47 49.63
N GLN A 265 -41.91 -9.38 50.46
CA GLN A 265 -43.20 -8.80 50.09
C GLN A 265 -43.37 -7.52 50.90
N ASN A 266 -43.58 -6.39 50.21
CA ASN A 266 -43.83 -5.08 50.81
C ASN A 266 -42.78 -4.63 51.86
N ILE A 267 -41.49 -4.73 51.52
CA ILE A 267 -40.38 -4.25 52.36
C ILE A 267 -40.02 -2.80 52.02
N GLU A 268 -39.61 -2.01 52.99
CA GLU A 268 -39.13 -0.64 52.75
C GLU A 268 -37.84 -0.65 51.91
N VAL A 269 -37.75 0.26 50.94
CA VAL A 269 -36.61 0.34 50.01
C VAL A 269 -35.29 0.56 50.77
N ARG A 270 -35.29 1.35 51.85
CA ARG A 270 -34.11 1.57 52.70
C ARG A 270 -33.60 0.27 53.33
N ALA A 271 -34.50 -0.57 53.83
CA ALA A 271 -34.15 -1.85 54.45
C ALA A 271 -33.56 -2.83 53.42
N VAL A 272 -34.06 -2.82 52.18
CA VAL A 272 -33.49 -3.63 51.09
C VAL A 272 -32.10 -3.15 50.71
N LEU A 273 -31.91 -1.83 50.57
CA LEU A 273 -30.60 -1.24 50.23
C LEU A 273 -29.57 -1.51 51.32
N GLN A 274 -29.96 -1.42 52.60
CA GLN A 274 -29.11 -1.76 53.73
C GLN A 274 -28.71 -3.23 53.72
N LEU A 275 -29.65 -4.15 53.47
CA LEU A 275 -29.34 -5.59 53.40
C LEU A 275 -28.35 -5.91 52.26
N ILE A 276 -28.47 -5.25 51.11
CA ILE A 276 -27.53 -5.40 50.00
C ILE A 276 -26.16 -4.80 50.38
N ALA A 277 -26.12 -3.67 51.08
CA ALA A 277 -24.90 -3.06 51.58
C ALA A 277 -24.18 -3.94 52.62
N ASP A 278 -24.93 -4.48 53.59
CA ASP A 278 -24.41 -5.39 54.63
C ASP A 278 -23.87 -6.69 54.03
N PHE A 279 -24.52 -7.21 52.99
CA PHE A 279 -24.05 -8.41 52.28
C PHE A 279 -22.74 -8.16 51.50
N THR A 280 -22.53 -6.94 51.00
CA THR A 280 -21.40 -6.58 50.13
C THR A 280 -20.26 -5.87 50.86
N GLY A 281 -20.45 -5.55 52.15
CA GLY A 281 -19.50 -4.80 52.95
C GLY A 281 -19.35 -3.32 52.53
N LEU A 282 -20.31 -2.77 51.79
CA LEU A 282 -20.27 -1.38 51.33
C LEU A 282 -20.89 -0.45 52.37
N ASN A 283 -20.23 0.68 52.65
CA ASN A 283 -20.81 1.71 53.51
C ASN A 283 -21.89 2.48 52.71
N LEU A 284 -23.15 2.37 53.13
CA LEU A 284 -24.28 3.01 52.46
C LEU A 284 -24.77 4.25 53.22
N VAL A 285 -24.97 5.36 52.51
CA VAL A 285 -25.68 6.55 53.01
C VAL A 285 -26.89 6.79 52.13
N ALA A 286 -28.09 6.56 52.69
CA ALA A 286 -29.36 6.83 52.01
C ALA A 286 -29.94 8.19 52.46
N SER A 287 -30.34 9.03 51.51
CA SER A 287 -31.01 10.30 51.81
C SER A 287 -32.39 10.08 52.48
N ASP A 288 -32.85 11.02 53.29
CA ASP A 288 -34.14 10.95 53.99
C ASP A 288 -35.35 10.99 53.03
N THR A 289 -35.12 11.42 51.80
CA THR A 289 -36.09 11.47 50.70
C THR A 289 -36.32 10.11 50.03
N VAL A 290 -35.55 9.07 50.38
CA VAL A 290 -35.75 7.71 49.86
C VAL A 290 -36.94 7.04 50.57
N GLN A 291 -38.13 7.14 49.97
CA GLN A 291 -39.39 6.60 50.51
C GLN A 291 -40.02 5.55 49.59
N GLY A 292 -40.83 4.66 50.17
CA GLY A 292 -41.63 3.67 49.47
C GLY A 292 -41.28 2.22 49.81
N SER A 293 -42.20 1.31 49.49
CA SER A 293 -42.00 -0.13 49.63
C SER A 293 -41.83 -0.80 48.27
N ILE A 294 -41.09 -1.90 48.24
CA ILE A 294 -40.88 -2.72 47.05
C ILE A 294 -41.18 -4.19 47.39
N THR A 295 -41.76 -4.90 46.44
CA THR A 295 -41.91 -6.36 46.50
C THR A 295 -40.93 -6.94 45.50
N LEU A 296 -40.04 -7.82 45.97
CA LEU A 296 -38.91 -8.29 45.19
C LEU A 296 -38.66 -9.77 45.47
N ARG A 297 -38.59 -10.57 44.41
CA ARG A 297 -38.19 -11.97 44.47
C ARG A 297 -37.02 -12.19 43.52
N LEU A 298 -35.82 -12.31 44.09
CA LEU A 298 -34.57 -12.59 43.38
C LEU A 298 -34.10 -14.00 43.70
N GLN A 299 -33.72 -14.75 42.67
CA GLN A 299 -33.12 -16.07 42.82
C GLN A 299 -31.82 -16.10 42.02
N ASN A 300 -30.69 -16.30 42.70
CA ASN A 300 -29.37 -16.43 42.10
C ASN A 300 -28.97 -15.22 41.20
N VAL A 301 -29.27 -14.00 41.66
CA VAL A 301 -29.01 -12.74 40.93
C VAL A 301 -27.80 -12.03 41.55
N PRO A 302 -26.81 -11.56 40.76
CA PRO A 302 -25.72 -10.70 41.25
C PRO A 302 -26.23 -9.50 42.05
N TRP A 303 -25.57 -9.15 43.16
CA TRP A 303 -26.03 -8.08 44.06
C TRP A 303 -26.06 -6.69 43.38
N ASP A 304 -25.18 -6.43 42.43
CA ASP A 304 -25.08 -5.18 41.68
C ASP A 304 -26.22 -5.05 40.66
N GLN A 305 -26.65 -6.18 40.09
CA GLN A 305 -27.88 -6.27 39.30
C GLN A 305 -29.12 -6.05 40.18
N ALA A 306 -29.15 -6.64 41.38
CA ALA A 306 -30.22 -6.46 42.34
C ALA A 306 -30.33 -5.00 42.79
N LEU A 307 -29.21 -4.36 43.10
CA LEU A 307 -29.12 -2.94 43.45
C LEU A 307 -29.63 -2.04 42.33
N ASP A 308 -29.16 -2.26 41.10
CA ASP A 308 -29.59 -1.48 39.93
C ASP A 308 -31.11 -1.62 39.67
N LEU A 309 -31.67 -2.82 39.86
CA LEU A 309 -33.10 -3.07 39.70
C LEU A 309 -33.94 -2.32 40.75
N VAL A 310 -33.48 -2.31 42.00
CA VAL A 310 -34.12 -1.56 43.09
C VAL A 310 -34.04 -0.05 42.85
N LEU A 311 -32.87 0.44 42.40
CA LEU A 311 -32.66 1.85 42.08
C LEU A 311 -33.57 2.32 40.92
N LYS A 312 -33.60 1.57 39.80
CA LYS A 312 -34.41 1.90 38.62
C LYS A 312 -35.91 1.85 38.87
N THR A 313 -36.40 0.84 39.58
CA THR A 313 -37.85 0.70 39.87
C THR A 313 -38.40 1.81 40.77
N LYS A 314 -37.52 2.50 41.51
CA LYS A 314 -37.89 3.61 42.41
C LYS A 314 -37.33 4.97 42.00
N GLY A 315 -36.71 5.08 40.82
CA GLY A 315 -36.18 6.35 40.31
C GLY A 315 -35.01 6.92 41.13
N LEU A 316 -34.22 6.06 41.76
CA LEU A 316 -33.09 6.45 42.60
C LEU A 316 -31.79 6.39 41.79
N GLY A 317 -30.87 7.31 42.08
CA GLY A 317 -29.50 7.32 41.57
C GLY A 317 -28.51 6.84 42.63
N LYS A 318 -27.33 6.40 42.18
CA LYS A 318 -26.20 6.06 43.07
C LYS A 318 -24.98 6.91 42.71
N ARG A 319 -24.25 7.39 43.72
CA ARG A 319 -22.92 8.00 43.55
C ARG A 319 -21.93 7.35 44.49
N GLN A 320 -20.82 6.87 43.95
CA GLN A 320 -19.74 6.30 44.75
C GLN A 320 -18.71 7.40 45.01
N MET A 321 -18.48 7.72 46.29
CA MET A 321 -17.44 8.65 46.73
C MET A 321 -16.43 7.83 47.54
N GLY A 322 -15.41 7.30 46.86
CA GLY A 322 -14.42 6.40 47.46
C GLY A 322 -15.07 5.12 48.02
N SER A 323 -15.06 4.98 49.35
CA SER A 323 -15.59 3.81 50.07
C SER A 323 -17.06 3.92 50.48
N VAL A 324 -17.73 5.04 50.17
CA VAL A 324 -19.13 5.30 50.57
C VAL A 324 -20.02 5.37 49.32
N LEU A 325 -21.15 4.68 49.38
CA LEU A 325 -22.19 4.70 48.35
C LEU A 325 -23.34 5.62 48.81
N LEU A 326 -23.51 6.74 48.12
CA LEU A 326 -24.64 7.65 48.32
C LEU A 326 -25.81 7.23 47.44
N ILE A 327 -26.98 7.03 48.03
CA ILE A 327 -28.24 6.76 47.31
C ILE A 327 -29.25 7.86 47.62
N ALA A 328 -29.74 8.51 46.56
CA ALA A 328 -30.74 9.58 46.62
C ALA A 328 -31.61 9.53 45.35
N PRO A 329 -32.75 10.24 45.29
CA PRO A 329 -33.51 10.40 44.05
C PRO A 329 -32.62 10.89 42.91
N ALA A 330 -32.79 10.33 41.70
CA ALA A 330 -31.93 10.63 40.57
C ALA A 330 -31.91 12.13 40.21
N GLU A 331 -33.03 12.82 40.42
CA GLU A 331 -33.18 14.26 40.21
C GLU A 331 -32.33 15.10 41.17
N GLU A 332 -32.23 14.71 42.45
CA GLU A 332 -31.42 15.42 43.45
C GLU A 332 -29.92 15.29 43.13
N ILE A 333 -29.51 14.08 42.70
CA ILE A 333 -28.14 13.79 42.24
C ILE A 333 -27.79 14.62 41.00
N ALA A 334 -28.67 14.67 40.00
CA ALA A 334 -28.44 15.42 38.77
C ALA A 334 -28.41 16.93 39.05
N ALA A 335 -29.25 17.43 39.96
CA ALA A 335 -29.24 18.83 40.38
C ALA A 335 -27.94 19.22 41.09
N ARG A 336 -27.43 18.39 42.01
CA ARG A 336 -26.13 18.64 42.66
C ARG A 336 -24.96 18.60 41.69
N GLU A 337 -24.92 17.64 40.77
CA GLU A 337 -23.87 17.59 39.74
C GLU A 337 -23.89 18.80 38.83
N LYS A 338 -25.08 19.26 38.44
CA LYS A 338 -25.20 20.47 37.65
C LYS A 338 -24.63 21.68 38.41
N ILE A 339 -24.94 21.80 39.70
CA ILE A 339 -24.39 22.86 40.56
C ILE A 339 -22.87 22.72 40.72
N GLU A 340 -22.35 21.51 40.92
CA GLU A 340 -20.92 21.24 41.03
C GLU A 340 -20.17 21.57 39.74
N LEU A 341 -20.70 21.17 38.57
CA LEU A 341 -20.11 21.49 37.27
C LEU A 341 -20.23 22.98 36.93
N GLU A 342 -21.34 23.63 37.27
CA GLU A 342 -21.49 25.08 37.15
C GLU A 342 -20.53 25.81 38.09
N ALA A 343 -20.31 25.31 39.31
CA ALA A 343 -19.34 25.87 40.24
C ALA A 343 -17.90 25.70 39.73
N VAL A 344 -17.55 24.53 39.17
CA VAL A 344 -16.24 24.32 38.52
C VAL A 344 -16.06 25.25 37.34
N LYS A 345 -17.07 25.40 36.48
CA LYS A 345 -17.04 26.37 35.37
C LYS A 345 -16.90 27.81 35.85
N GLN A 346 -17.63 28.21 36.89
CA GLN A 346 -17.50 29.53 37.48
C GLN A 346 -16.12 29.75 38.10
N VAL A 347 -15.52 28.73 38.69
CA VAL A 347 -14.15 28.80 39.21
C VAL A 347 -13.14 28.96 38.07
N GLU A 348 -13.29 28.23 36.97
CA GLU A 348 -12.45 28.38 35.78
C GLU A 348 -12.64 29.76 35.12
N GLU A 349 -13.87 30.25 35.02
CA GLU A 349 -14.19 31.57 34.48
C GLU A 349 -13.69 32.71 35.37
N LEU A 350 -13.68 32.55 36.69
CA LEU A 350 -13.23 33.55 37.65
C LEU A 350 -11.73 33.48 37.95
N ALA A 351 -11.02 32.50 37.37
CA ALA A 351 -9.59 32.38 37.54
C ALA A 351 -8.86 33.65 37.03
N PRO A 352 -7.81 34.11 37.74
CA PRO A 352 -7.05 35.28 37.31
C PRO A 352 -6.29 34.99 36.02
N LEU A 353 -6.35 35.94 35.08
CA LEU A 353 -5.58 35.89 33.84
C LEU A 353 -4.12 36.24 34.13
N VAL A 354 -3.21 35.41 33.64
CA VAL A 354 -1.76 35.61 33.72
C VAL A 354 -1.25 35.92 32.31
N THR A 355 -0.20 36.72 32.21
CA THR A 355 0.49 36.98 30.95
C THR A 355 1.83 36.27 30.95
N GLU A 356 2.11 35.50 29.90
CA GLU A 356 3.39 34.83 29.68
C GLU A 356 3.95 35.19 28.31
N TYR A 357 5.27 35.23 28.19
CA TYR A 357 5.97 35.47 26.94
C TYR A 357 6.79 34.24 26.55
N MET A 358 6.71 33.86 25.28
CA MET A 358 7.46 32.73 24.73
C MET A 358 8.13 33.14 23.43
N GLN A 359 9.46 32.99 23.38
CA GLN A 359 10.23 33.23 22.16
C GLN A 359 10.32 31.94 21.35
N LEU A 360 9.96 32.02 20.07
CA LEU A 360 9.98 30.89 19.13
C LEU A 360 11.28 30.89 18.32
N LYS A 361 11.83 29.69 18.06
CA LYS A 361 13.14 29.51 17.43
C LYS A 361 13.06 29.22 15.94
N TYR A 362 12.13 28.38 15.51
CA TYR A 362 12.01 27.89 14.14
C TYR A 362 10.72 28.35 13.47
N ALA A 363 9.59 28.21 14.16
CA ALA A 363 8.30 28.63 13.64
C ALA A 363 8.09 30.16 13.71
N LYS A 364 7.33 30.70 12.77
CA LYS A 364 6.93 32.13 12.80
C LYS A 364 5.82 32.34 13.83
N ALA A 365 6.04 33.28 14.74
CA ALA A 365 5.07 33.64 15.79
C ALA A 365 3.71 34.08 15.21
N SER A 366 3.71 34.73 14.04
CA SER A 366 2.49 35.18 13.37
C SER A 366 1.61 34.03 12.86
N GLU A 367 2.19 32.91 12.46
CA GLU A 367 1.45 31.72 12.01
C GLU A 367 0.87 30.95 13.21
N LEU A 368 1.67 30.77 14.27
CA LEU A 368 1.20 30.11 15.49
C LEU A 368 0.14 30.92 16.22
N ALA A 369 0.26 32.25 16.25
CA ALA A 369 -0.78 33.11 16.85
C ALA A 369 -2.14 32.94 16.16
N LYS A 370 -2.17 32.83 14.83
CA LYS A 370 -3.42 32.57 14.09
C LYS A 370 -4.05 31.24 14.46
N LEU A 371 -3.25 30.20 14.69
CA LEU A 371 -3.74 28.90 15.15
C LEU A 371 -4.33 28.99 16.56
N LEU A 372 -3.67 29.73 17.46
CA LEU A 372 -4.08 29.87 18.85
C LEU A 372 -5.34 30.74 19.03
N THR A 373 -5.53 31.77 18.20
CA THR A 373 -6.70 32.67 18.27
C THR A 373 -7.87 32.22 17.40
N SER A 374 -7.78 31.07 16.73
CA SER A 374 -8.89 30.51 15.96
C SER A 374 -10.04 30.09 16.89
N GLU A 375 -11.29 29.98 16.39
CA GLU A 375 -12.46 29.62 17.22
C GLU A 375 -12.35 28.25 17.90
N GLN A 376 -11.48 27.37 17.39
CA GLN A 376 -11.15 26.06 17.97
C GLN A 376 -9.74 26.04 18.57
N GLY A 377 -9.17 27.23 18.80
CA GLY A 377 -7.84 27.42 19.33
C GLY A 377 -7.70 26.91 20.76
N LEU A 378 -6.45 26.76 21.19
CA LEU A 378 -6.12 26.30 22.54
C LEU A 378 -6.33 27.38 23.61
N LEU A 379 -6.64 28.63 23.23
CA LEU A 379 -6.90 29.72 24.16
C LEU A 379 -8.36 29.71 24.66
N SER A 380 -8.60 30.19 25.87
CA SER A 380 -9.95 30.38 26.41
C SER A 380 -10.67 31.53 25.71
N GLU A 381 -11.99 31.64 25.86
CA GLU A 381 -12.77 32.76 25.32
C GLU A 381 -12.27 34.15 25.79
N ARG A 382 -11.62 34.20 26.96
CA ARG A 382 -11.03 35.41 27.54
C ARG A 382 -9.54 35.57 27.21
N GLY A 383 -8.97 34.57 26.57
CA GLY A 383 -7.56 34.51 26.22
C GLY A 383 -7.25 35.38 25.01
N SER A 384 -6.05 35.94 24.96
CA SER A 384 -5.55 36.62 23.78
C SER A 384 -4.06 36.35 23.55
N ALA A 385 -3.66 36.34 22.28
CA ALA A 385 -2.27 36.24 21.89
C ALA A 385 -1.91 37.41 20.98
N VAL A 386 -0.76 38.03 21.24
CA VAL A 386 -0.19 39.13 20.46
C VAL A 386 1.24 38.76 20.09
N VAL A 387 1.66 39.12 18.88
CA VAL A 387 2.99 38.80 18.37
C VAL A 387 3.86 40.05 18.33
N ASP A 388 5.09 39.94 18.84
CA ASP A 388 6.18 40.87 18.52
C ASP A 388 7.03 40.25 17.41
N GLU A 389 6.80 40.70 16.17
CA GLU A 389 7.47 40.19 14.97
C GLU A 389 8.98 40.46 14.99
N ARG A 390 9.44 41.55 15.62
CA ARG A 390 10.85 41.93 15.65
C ARG A 390 11.69 40.93 16.44
N THR A 391 11.11 40.34 17.49
CA THR A 391 11.80 39.39 18.37
C THR A 391 11.32 37.95 18.21
N ASN A 392 10.36 37.70 17.30
CA ASN A 392 9.65 36.43 17.15
C ASN A 392 9.10 35.89 18.48
N THR A 393 8.53 36.81 19.29
CA THR A 393 7.99 36.49 20.62
C THR A 393 6.47 36.51 20.60
N LEU A 394 5.86 35.49 21.18
CA LEU A 394 4.43 35.39 21.39
C LEU A 394 4.10 35.81 22.83
N LEU A 395 3.27 36.84 22.97
CA LEU A 395 2.72 37.30 24.24
C LEU A 395 1.31 36.73 24.40
N MET A 396 1.15 35.84 25.36
CA MET A 396 -0.10 35.12 25.60
C MET A 396 -0.68 35.56 26.93
N LYS A 397 -2.01 35.76 26.97
CA LYS A 397 -2.74 36.10 28.18
C LYS A 397 -3.89 35.11 28.34
N ASP A 398 -3.85 34.28 29.37
CA ASP A 398 -4.91 33.31 29.67
C ASP A 398 -4.81 32.83 31.14
N THR A 399 -5.67 31.89 31.55
CA THR A 399 -5.57 31.19 32.83
C THR A 399 -4.29 30.34 32.89
N ALA A 400 -3.68 30.23 34.08
CA ALA A 400 -2.41 29.52 34.25
C ALA A 400 -2.46 28.05 33.78
N GLY A 401 -3.58 27.36 34.00
CA GLY A 401 -3.75 25.97 33.56
C GLY A 401 -3.83 25.80 32.04
N ASN A 402 -4.31 26.82 31.33
CA ASN A 402 -4.40 26.79 29.87
C ASN A 402 -3.07 27.20 29.21
N LEU A 403 -2.37 28.18 29.79
CA LEU A 403 -1.04 28.58 29.33
C LEU A 403 -0.03 27.42 29.36
N GLU A 404 -0.08 26.54 30.38
CA GLU A 404 0.80 25.36 30.42
C GLU A 404 0.53 24.40 29.25
N LYS A 405 -0.75 24.16 28.92
CA LYS A 405 -1.13 23.32 27.77
C LYS A 405 -0.69 23.94 26.45
N VAL A 406 -0.88 25.26 26.30
CA VAL A 406 -0.44 26.01 25.12
C VAL A 406 1.08 25.94 24.99
N ARG A 407 1.82 26.13 26.08
CA ARG A 407 3.29 26.04 26.12
C ARG A 407 3.77 24.64 25.73
N GLU A 408 3.16 23.59 26.24
CA GLU A 408 3.47 22.20 25.87
C GLU A 408 3.26 21.97 24.36
N ALA A 409 2.11 22.42 23.83
CA ALA A 409 1.81 22.34 22.40
C ALA A 409 2.80 23.14 21.54
N LEU A 410 3.16 24.37 21.95
CA LEU A 410 4.11 25.20 21.22
C LEU A 410 5.52 24.59 21.20
N ASN A 411 5.98 23.97 22.29
CA ASN A 411 7.26 23.27 22.31
C ASN A 411 7.28 22.05 21.37
N MET A 412 6.13 21.39 21.19
CA MET A 412 6.00 20.26 20.27
C MET A 412 5.97 20.71 18.79
N LEU A 413 5.46 21.92 18.52
CA LEU A 413 5.34 22.49 17.18
C LEU A 413 6.60 23.24 16.72
N ASP A 414 7.36 23.86 17.63
CA ASP A 414 8.58 24.62 17.32
C ASP A 414 9.80 23.69 17.09
N VAL A 415 9.74 22.91 16.00
CA VAL A 415 10.80 22.01 15.55
C VAL A 415 11.42 22.51 14.24
N PRO A 416 12.72 22.24 13.98
CA PRO A 416 13.35 22.63 12.73
C PRO A 416 12.73 21.89 11.54
N VAL A 417 12.38 22.64 10.50
CA VAL A 417 11.90 22.07 9.23
C VAL A 417 13.04 21.40 8.48
N ARG A 418 12.75 20.24 7.90
CA ARG A 418 13.70 19.53 7.03
C ARG A 418 13.78 20.23 5.67
N GLN A 419 14.92 20.09 5.00
CA GLN A 419 15.15 20.67 3.67
C GLN A 419 15.29 19.56 2.62
N VAL A 420 14.80 19.85 1.43
CA VAL A 420 14.90 18.97 0.25
C VAL A 420 15.65 19.71 -0.85
N LEU A 421 16.65 19.04 -1.44
CA LEU A 421 17.25 19.41 -2.71
C LEU A 421 16.51 18.66 -3.82
N ILE A 422 15.96 19.40 -4.77
CA ILE A 422 15.27 18.86 -5.93
C ILE A 422 16.14 19.12 -7.16
N GLU A 423 16.39 18.07 -7.92
CA GLU A 423 17.12 18.13 -9.19
C GLU A 423 16.22 17.58 -10.29
N ALA A 424 15.92 18.41 -11.29
CA ALA A 424 15.29 17.94 -12.51
C ALA A 424 16.35 17.75 -13.60
N ARG A 425 16.17 16.74 -14.45
CA ARG A 425 16.99 16.54 -15.65
C ARG A 425 16.07 16.44 -16.84
N ILE A 426 16.21 17.36 -17.78
CA ILE A 426 15.46 17.34 -19.02
C ILE A 426 16.44 16.99 -20.14
N VAL A 427 16.14 15.90 -20.85
CA VAL A 427 16.97 15.38 -21.93
C VAL A 427 16.17 15.48 -23.22
N VAL A 428 16.73 16.18 -24.20
CA VAL A 428 16.20 16.27 -25.56
C VAL A 428 17.21 15.63 -26.49
N ALA A 429 16.83 14.55 -27.16
CA ALA A 429 17.63 13.90 -28.18
C ALA A 429 16.95 14.08 -29.54
N THR A 430 17.67 14.58 -30.53
CA THR A 430 17.19 14.68 -31.91
C THR A 430 18.13 13.97 -32.87
N THR A 431 17.56 13.25 -33.83
CA THR A 431 18.28 12.65 -34.95
C THR A 431 17.56 13.00 -36.23
N SER A 432 18.29 13.45 -37.23
CA SER A 432 17.76 13.82 -38.54
C SER A 432 18.56 13.10 -39.62
N VAL A 433 17.88 12.35 -40.48
CA VAL A 433 18.47 11.74 -41.68
C VAL A 433 17.84 12.39 -42.91
N GLY A 434 18.65 12.73 -43.89
CA GLY A 434 18.19 13.31 -45.16
C GLY A 434 18.92 12.72 -46.34
N GLU A 435 18.17 12.17 -47.30
CA GLU A 435 18.66 11.60 -48.54
C GLU A 435 18.05 12.35 -49.73
N GLU A 436 18.89 12.84 -50.64
CA GLU A 436 18.43 13.43 -51.90
C GLU A 436 19.16 12.78 -53.07
N MET A 437 18.40 12.40 -54.10
CA MET A 437 18.93 11.89 -55.35
C MET A 437 18.20 12.52 -56.53
N GLY A 438 18.98 12.95 -57.51
CA GLY A 438 18.49 13.74 -58.62
C GLY A 438 19.31 13.55 -59.88
N VAL A 439 18.75 14.04 -60.98
CA VAL A 439 19.34 13.96 -62.31
C VAL A 439 19.08 15.24 -63.08
N LYS A 440 20.11 15.73 -63.75
CA LYS A 440 19.99 16.74 -64.80
C LYS A 440 20.45 16.11 -66.09
N TRP A 441 19.67 16.25 -67.14
CA TRP A 441 20.20 15.94 -68.46
C TRP A 441 19.55 16.81 -69.52
N GLY A 442 20.34 17.13 -70.52
CA GLY A 442 19.99 18.03 -71.59
C GLY A 442 20.70 17.61 -72.85
N GLY A 443 20.16 18.03 -73.97
CA GLY A 443 20.83 17.79 -75.23
C GLY A 443 20.32 18.73 -76.30
N ALA A 444 21.15 18.92 -77.32
CA ALA A 444 20.83 19.69 -78.50
C ALA A 444 21.25 18.89 -79.73
N GLY A 445 20.42 18.91 -80.75
CA GLY A 445 20.71 18.32 -82.05
C GLY A 445 20.40 19.33 -83.14
N PHE A 446 21.31 19.52 -84.09
CA PHE A 446 21.13 20.46 -85.17
C PHE A 446 21.66 19.85 -86.47
N LYS A 447 20.77 19.67 -87.44
CA LYS A 447 21.07 19.00 -88.71
C LYS A 447 20.81 19.94 -89.87
N ASN A 448 21.81 20.05 -90.75
CA ASN A 448 21.68 20.73 -92.04
C ASN A 448 21.39 19.71 -93.15
N ASN A 449 20.24 19.84 -93.81
CA ASN A 449 19.86 19.02 -94.96
C ASN A 449 19.91 19.82 -96.28
N GLY A 450 20.88 20.73 -96.41
CA GLY A 450 21.06 21.58 -97.59
C GLY A 450 20.16 22.81 -97.55
N SER A 451 18.91 22.69 -97.99
CA SER A 451 17.96 23.82 -98.03
C SER A 451 17.18 24.03 -96.73
N ASN A 452 17.16 23.04 -95.84
CA ASN A 452 16.36 23.05 -94.61
C ASN A 452 17.22 22.69 -93.40
N TRP A 453 16.93 23.33 -92.27
CA TRP A 453 17.56 23.07 -90.97
C TRP A 453 16.55 22.47 -89.99
N THR A 454 17.01 21.53 -89.16
CA THR A 454 16.20 20.98 -88.07
C THR A 454 17.00 21.06 -86.79
N THR A 455 16.42 21.70 -85.79
CA THR A 455 17.00 21.84 -84.45
C THR A 455 16.06 21.22 -83.42
N VAL A 456 16.65 20.53 -82.45
CA VAL A 456 15.97 19.93 -81.30
C VAL A 456 16.75 20.27 -80.05
N GLY A 457 16.04 20.52 -78.94
CA GLY A 457 16.66 20.88 -77.69
C GLY A 457 15.66 20.97 -76.55
N GLY A 458 16.16 21.12 -75.32
CA GLY A 458 15.35 21.21 -74.10
C GLY A 458 14.66 22.56 -73.89
N SER A 459 15.08 23.61 -74.59
CA SER A 459 14.50 24.96 -74.45
C SER A 459 14.50 25.74 -75.77
N GLN A 460 13.68 26.80 -75.85
CA GLN A 460 13.68 27.72 -77.00
C GLN A 460 15.03 28.44 -77.18
N GLN A 461 15.79 28.61 -76.10
CA GLN A 461 17.15 29.14 -76.13
C GLN A 461 18.09 28.18 -76.88
N THR A 462 18.08 26.88 -76.53
CA THR A 462 18.91 25.87 -77.25
C THR A 462 18.56 25.77 -78.74
N LEU A 463 17.30 25.96 -79.11
CA LEU A 463 16.88 25.99 -80.52
C LEU A 463 17.45 27.22 -81.23
N THR A 464 17.45 28.38 -80.57
CA THR A 464 17.97 29.64 -81.14
C THR A 464 19.48 29.58 -81.31
N GLU A 465 20.20 29.11 -80.29
CA GLU A 465 21.65 28.88 -80.34
C GLU A 465 22.02 27.86 -81.43
N GLY A 466 21.31 26.73 -81.51
CA GLY A 466 21.49 25.74 -82.57
C GLY A 466 21.22 26.29 -83.97
N ASN A 467 20.17 27.10 -84.15
CA ASN A 467 19.87 27.74 -85.43
C ASN A 467 20.96 28.75 -85.82
N GLN A 468 21.49 29.50 -84.86
CA GLN A 468 22.57 30.46 -85.10
C GLN A 468 23.87 29.76 -85.52
N ILE A 469 24.19 28.62 -84.88
CA ILE A 469 25.34 27.77 -85.26
C ILE A 469 25.19 27.27 -86.70
N LEU A 470 24.00 26.76 -87.07
CA LEU A 470 23.73 26.31 -88.44
C LEU A 470 23.82 27.47 -89.45
N PHE A 471 23.31 28.65 -89.09
CA PHE A 471 23.39 29.85 -89.91
C PHE A 471 24.84 30.30 -90.14
N ASN A 472 25.66 30.35 -89.09
CA ASN A 472 27.08 30.68 -89.19
C ASN A 472 27.83 29.67 -90.08
N ARG A 473 27.57 28.36 -89.89
CA ARG A 473 28.17 27.29 -90.70
C ARG A 473 27.78 27.37 -92.18
N ALA A 474 26.53 27.75 -92.48
CA ALA A 474 26.05 27.85 -93.85
C ALA A 474 26.52 29.12 -94.58
N THR A 475 26.72 30.23 -93.85
CA THR A 475 27.10 31.53 -94.42
C THR A 475 28.60 31.81 -94.38
N GLY A 476 29.38 30.99 -93.66
CA GLY A 476 30.80 31.23 -93.42
C GLY A 476 31.06 32.47 -92.56
N ALA A 477 30.05 32.97 -91.84
CA ALA A 477 30.19 34.09 -90.93
C ALA A 477 31.14 33.72 -89.77
N ALA A 478 32.06 34.62 -89.43
CA ALA A 478 32.96 34.43 -88.29
C ALA A 478 32.13 34.47 -86.99
N ALA A 479 31.96 33.30 -86.35
CA ALA A 479 31.25 33.20 -85.09
C ALA A 479 32.05 33.87 -83.96
N THR A 480 31.39 34.71 -83.16
CA THR A 480 31.98 35.22 -81.90
C THR A 480 31.97 34.14 -80.80
N SER A 481 31.06 33.17 -80.89
CA SER A 481 31.06 31.90 -80.13
C SER A 481 30.01 30.94 -80.70
N ASP A 482 30.40 29.75 -81.19
CA ASP A 482 29.48 28.65 -81.49
C ASP A 482 29.40 27.71 -80.28
N ALA A 483 28.67 28.15 -79.25
CA ALA A 483 28.43 27.37 -78.05
C ALA A 483 26.93 27.23 -77.82
N VAL A 484 26.52 26.06 -77.33
CA VAL A 484 25.17 25.82 -76.80
C VAL A 484 25.28 25.80 -75.28
N ASP A 485 24.52 26.63 -74.60
CA ASP A 485 24.48 26.66 -73.14
C ASP A 485 23.42 25.70 -72.62
N LEU A 486 23.86 24.55 -72.09
CA LEU A 486 22.97 23.58 -71.46
C LEU A 486 22.67 23.87 -69.99
N THR A 487 23.40 24.77 -69.34
CA THR A 487 23.27 25.02 -67.89
C THR A 487 21.88 25.57 -67.52
N GLY A 488 21.22 26.27 -68.44
CA GLY A 488 19.84 26.75 -68.34
C GLY A 488 18.82 26.02 -69.20
N ALA A 489 19.21 24.95 -69.90
CA ALA A 489 18.41 24.35 -70.96
C ALA A 489 18.32 22.82 -70.93
N ASN A 490 18.45 22.25 -69.73
CA ASN A 490 18.23 20.83 -69.49
C ASN A 490 16.81 20.40 -69.88
N VAL A 491 16.69 19.22 -70.50
CA VAL A 491 15.41 18.57 -70.79
C VAL A 491 14.76 18.08 -69.49
N VAL A 492 15.58 17.53 -68.59
CA VAL A 492 15.19 17.18 -67.23
C VAL A 492 16.09 17.95 -66.27
N ASN A 493 15.50 18.75 -65.40
CA ASN A 493 16.21 19.54 -64.40
C ASN A 493 15.76 19.15 -62.98
N PHE A 494 16.14 17.94 -62.58
CA PHE A 494 15.82 17.35 -61.28
C PHE A 494 17.08 17.11 -60.45
N GLY A 495 18.13 17.93 -60.64
CA GLY A 495 19.36 17.76 -59.87
C GLY A 495 19.24 18.31 -58.45
N VAL A 496 20.07 17.75 -57.57
CA VAL A 496 20.21 18.16 -56.17
C VAL A 496 20.76 19.59 -56.11
N THR A 497 20.19 20.43 -55.26
CA THR A 497 20.61 21.84 -55.07
C THR A 497 21.64 22.01 -53.96
N ASN A 498 21.81 21.00 -53.11
CA ASN A 498 22.80 20.99 -52.05
C ASN A 498 24.23 20.94 -52.62
N ALA A 499 25.05 21.93 -52.25
CA ALA A 499 26.44 22.05 -52.74
C ALA A 499 27.37 20.92 -52.26
N ALA A 500 26.99 20.18 -51.21
CA ALA A 500 27.74 19.03 -50.72
C ALA A 500 27.38 17.71 -51.44
N ALA A 501 26.46 17.75 -52.42
CA ALA A 501 26.07 16.56 -53.16
C ALA A 501 27.23 16.03 -54.02
N THR A 502 27.35 14.70 -54.06
CA THR A 502 28.28 14.05 -54.98
C THR A 502 27.64 14.04 -56.36
N THR A 503 28.34 14.63 -57.33
CA THR A 503 27.87 14.69 -58.71
C THR A 503 28.73 13.84 -59.64
N PHE A 504 28.10 13.23 -60.64
CA PHE A 504 28.75 12.47 -61.69
C PHE A 504 28.16 12.89 -63.04
N ALA A 505 29.00 13.49 -63.89
CA ALA A 505 28.58 13.99 -65.19
C ALA A 505 29.26 13.25 -66.35
N VAL A 506 28.49 12.93 -67.37
CA VAL A 506 28.96 12.35 -68.63
C VAL A 506 28.35 13.14 -69.78
N GLY A 507 29.22 13.66 -70.65
CA GLY A 507 28.84 14.35 -71.87
C GLY A 507 29.22 13.52 -73.11
N TYR A 508 28.36 13.55 -74.12
CA TYR A 508 28.62 13.02 -75.45
C TYR A 508 28.38 14.11 -76.49
N GLN A 509 29.43 14.48 -77.23
CA GLN A 509 29.39 15.56 -78.19
C GLN A 509 29.94 15.11 -79.56
N THR A 510 29.24 15.51 -80.61
CA THR A 510 29.63 15.43 -82.02
C THR A 510 29.44 16.79 -82.69
N ALA A 511 29.73 16.91 -83.99
CA ALA A 511 29.54 18.16 -84.72
C ALA A 511 28.07 18.63 -84.79
N ASP A 512 27.10 17.73 -84.61
CA ASP A 512 25.66 17.97 -84.82
C ASP A 512 24.79 17.56 -83.63
N TYR A 513 25.35 16.89 -82.62
CA TYR A 513 24.64 16.40 -81.43
C TYR A 513 25.44 16.63 -80.17
N LEU A 514 24.75 17.02 -79.11
CA LEU A 514 25.30 17.20 -77.77
C LEU A 514 24.31 16.60 -76.77
N LEU A 515 24.81 15.82 -75.82
CA LEU A 515 24.04 15.20 -74.74
C LEU A 515 24.87 15.25 -73.46
N ASP A 516 24.34 15.88 -72.43
CA ASP A 516 24.94 15.90 -71.10
C ASP A 516 23.98 15.25 -70.10
N LEU A 517 24.54 14.40 -69.24
CA LEU A 517 23.85 13.76 -68.13
C LEU A 517 24.68 14.02 -66.86
N GLU A 518 24.03 14.49 -65.80
CA GLU A 518 24.58 14.68 -64.47
C GLU A 518 23.68 14.00 -63.45
N LEU A 519 24.24 13.05 -62.70
CA LEU A 519 23.60 12.46 -61.52
C LEU A 519 24.13 13.18 -60.28
N ALA A 520 23.25 13.45 -59.33
CA ALA A 520 23.61 14.05 -58.06
C ALA A 520 22.95 13.30 -56.91
N ALA A 521 23.70 12.98 -55.86
CA ALA A 521 23.18 12.31 -54.68
C ALA A 521 23.87 12.81 -53.40
N ILE A 522 23.13 12.82 -52.29
CA ILE A 522 23.63 13.13 -50.95
C ILE A 522 22.83 12.36 -49.90
N GLU A 523 23.53 11.95 -48.85
CA GLU A 523 22.95 11.45 -47.60
C GLU A 523 23.55 12.28 -46.45
N THR A 524 22.70 12.69 -45.52
CA THR A 524 23.05 13.50 -44.35
C THR A 524 22.55 12.82 -43.09
N ASP A 525 23.39 12.75 -42.05
CA ASP A 525 23.03 12.26 -40.71
C ASP A 525 23.39 13.37 -39.70
N GLY A 526 22.41 13.81 -38.92
CA GLY A 526 22.52 14.82 -37.89
C GLY A 526 22.05 14.28 -36.54
N ARG A 527 22.79 14.57 -35.47
CA ARG A 527 22.45 14.13 -34.10
C ARG A 527 22.71 15.26 -33.12
N ALA A 528 21.79 15.50 -32.20
CA ALA A 528 21.97 16.43 -31.10
C ALA A 528 21.41 15.84 -29.80
N GLU A 529 22.11 16.08 -28.69
CA GLU A 529 21.67 15.74 -27.35
C GLU A 529 21.82 17.00 -26.48
N ILE A 530 20.72 17.42 -25.87
CA ILE A 530 20.65 18.61 -25.02
C ILE A 530 20.19 18.17 -23.63
N VAL A 531 20.99 18.49 -22.61
CA VAL A 531 20.68 18.15 -21.23
C VAL A 531 20.62 19.41 -20.37
N SER A 532 19.48 19.63 -19.73
CA SER A 532 19.23 20.74 -18.82
C SER A 532 19.03 20.22 -17.40
N GLN A 533 19.72 20.81 -16.41
CA GLN A 533 19.71 20.34 -15.01
C GLN A 533 19.45 21.45 -13.99
N PRO A 534 18.20 21.95 -13.86
CA PRO A 534 17.87 22.91 -12.80
C PRO A 534 17.84 22.22 -11.43
N ARG A 535 18.37 22.92 -10.43
CA ARG A 535 18.47 22.43 -9.04
C ARG A 535 18.00 23.51 -8.07
N VAL A 536 17.16 23.15 -7.12
CA VAL A 536 16.63 24.07 -6.10
C VAL A 536 16.58 23.38 -4.74
N ILE A 537 16.86 24.13 -3.67
CA ILE A 537 16.71 23.66 -2.29
C ILE A 537 15.56 24.43 -1.67
N THR A 538 14.65 23.74 -1.00
CA THR A 538 13.55 24.36 -0.26
C THR A 538 13.24 23.59 1.02
N ALA A 539 12.51 24.24 1.92
CA ALA A 539 12.00 23.63 3.14
C ALA A 539 10.74 22.79 2.84
N ASP A 540 10.43 21.86 3.75
CA ASP A 540 9.20 21.09 3.72
C ASP A 540 7.95 22.00 3.67
N GLY A 541 7.05 21.74 2.71
CA GLY A 541 5.82 22.51 2.49
C GLY A 541 6.01 23.88 1.83
N GLN A 542 7.23 24.28 1.48
CA GLN A 542 7.51 25.61 0.93
C GLN A 542 7.78 25.56 -0.58
N THR A 543 7.00 26.29 -1.36
CA THR A 543 7.20 26.44 -2.80
C THR A 543 8.51 27.17 -3.10
N ALA A 544 9.29 26.63 -4.04
CA ALA A 544 10.46 27.27 -4.59
C ALA A 544 10.47 27.17 -6.11
N SER A 545 10.98 28.21 -6.77
CA SER A 545 11.13 28.24 -8.22
C SER A 545 12.53 28.72 -8.63
N ILE A 546 13.01 28.22 -9.76
CA ILE A 546 14.22 28.65 -10.44
C ILE A 546 13.91 28.80 -11.93
N GLU A 547 14.29 29.94 -12.51
CA GLU A 547 14.07 30.21 -13.93
C GLU A 547 15.32 30.80 -14.59
N SER A 548 15.54 30.44 -15.86
CA SER A 548 16.64 30.95 -16.68
C SER A 548 16.20 31.04 -18.13
N GLY A 549 16.38 32.20 -18.76
CA GLY A 549 16.05 32.40 -20.17
C GLY A 549 15.98 33.88 -20.53
N THR A 550 15.13 34.21 -21.51
CA THR A 550 15.02 35.56 -22.06
C THR A 550 13.58 36.00 -22.19
N GLU A 551 13.32 37.30 -22.05
CA GLU A 551 12.02 37.89 -22.33
C GLU A 551 11.98 38.50 -23.73
N ILE A 552 10.95 38.16 -24.49
CA ILE A 552 10.74 38.61 -25.86
C ILE A 552 9.66 39.71 -25.87
N PRO A 553 9.95 40.91 -26.38
CA PRO A 553 8.96 41.97 -26.51
C PRO A 553 8.01 41.71 -27.70
N TYR A 554 6.70 41.72 -27.45
CA TYR A 554 5.66 41.70 -28.46
C TYR A 554 4.92 43.03 -28.50
N GLN A 555 4.63 43.52 -29.71
CA GLN A 555 3.79 44.68 -29.91
C GLN A 555 2.31 44.28 -29.83
N GLN A 556 1.59 44.85 -28.88
CA GLN A 556 0.15 44.68 -28.71
C GLN A 556 -0.57 45.99 -29.06
N ALA A 557 -1.73 45.87 -29.71
CA ALA A 557 -2.60 47.02 -29.93
C ALA A 557 -3.25 47.43 -28.59
N SER A 558 -2.95 48.63 -28.11
CA SER A 558 -3.64 49.21 -26.95
C SER A 558 -5.06 49.65 -27.33
N SER A 559 -5.96 49.71 -26.35
CA SER A 559 -7.33 50.22 -26.51
C SER A 559 -7.38 51.69 -26.98
N SER A 560 -6.29 52.44 -26.86
CA SER A 560 -6.13 53.81 -27.35
C SER A 560 -5.61 53.93 -28.80
N GLY A 561 -5.32 52.80 -29.48
CA GLY A 561 -4.71 52.79 -30.81
C GLY A 561 -3.18 52.99 -30.81
N ALA A 562 -2.55 53.16 -29.65
CA ALA A 562 -1.10 53.17 -29.49
C ALA A 562 -0.54 51.73 -29.42
N THR A 563 0.70 51.53 -29.85
CA THR A 563 1.42 50.25 -29.68
C THR A 563 1.95 50.14 -28.25
N ASN A 564 1.48 49.14 -27.50
CA ASN A 564 2.03 48.76 -26.20
C ASN A 564 3.00 47.59 -26.37
N VAL A 565 4.10 47.55 -25.61
CA VAL A 565 5.05 46.43 -25.66
C VAL A 565 4.82 45.53 -24.45
N ALA A 566 4.52 44.26 -24.71
CA ALA A 566 4.35 43.23 -23.68
C ALA A 566 5.45 42.18 -23.79
N PHE A 567 6.11 41.88 -22.67
CA PHE A 567 7.15 40.86 -22.63
C PHE A 567 6.53 39.48 -22.41
N LYS A 568 6.97 38.48 -23.19
CA LYS A 568 6.70 37.07 -22.91
C LYS A 568 8.01 36.34 -22.66
N SER A 569 8.05 35.56 -21.59
CA SER A 569 9.24 34.82 -21.18
C SER A 569 9.38 33.53 -22.01
N ALA A 570 10.59 33.27 -22.50
CA ALA A 570 11.01 31.97 -23.02
C ALA A 570 12.11 31.46 -22.08
N VAL A 571 11.72 30.71 -21.06
CA VAL A 571 12.57 30.29 -19.95
C VAL A 571 12.51 28.79 -19.71
N LEU A 572 13.62 28.25 -19.22
CA LEU A 572 13.65 27.01 -18.46
C LEU A 572 13.23 27.34 -17.02
N ARG A 573 12.09 26.83 -16.56
CA ARG A 573 11.57 27.02 -15.20
C ARG A 573 11.33 25.67 -14.53
N LEU A 574 11.80 25.55 -13.30
CA LEU A 574 11.41 24.49 -12.37
C LEU A 574 10.75 25.16 -11.17
N GLU A 575 9.51 24.80 -10.90
CA GLU A 575 8.79 25.17 -9.69
C GLU A 575 8.33 23.91 -8.98
N VAL A 576 8.56 23.87 -7.67
CA VAL A 576 8.30 22.69 -6.86
C VAL A 576 7.81 23.07 -5.47
N THR A 577 6.82 22.32 -4.99
CA THR A 577 6.40 22.32 -3.58
C THR A 577 6.57 20.91 -3.03
N PRO A 578 7.60 20.63 -2.21
CA PRO A 578 7.80 19.31 -1.64
C PRO A 578 7.06 19.14 -0.32
N GLN A 579 6.68 17.91 -0.02
CA GLN A 579 6.15 17.48 1.26
C GLN A 579 6.84 16.17 1.67
N ILE A 580 7.43 16.16 2.86
CA ILE A 580 8.16 15.01 3.39
C ILE A 580 7.20 14.15 4.23
N THR A 581 7.17 12.86 3.91
CA THR A 581 6.40 11.86 4.64
C THR A 581 7.21 11.30 5.83
N PRO A 582 6.55 10.71 6.85
CA PRO A 582 7.24 10.13 8.01
C PRO A 582 8.20 8.98 7.66
N ASP A 583 8.02 8.32 6.53
CA ASP A 583 8.88 7.25 6.00
C ASP A 583 9.95 7.76 5.02
N ASP A 584 10.30 9.05 5.11
CA ASP A 584 11.35 9.73 4.33
C ASP A 584 11.12 9.75 2.80
N ARG A 585 9.90 9.56 2.33
CA ARG A 585 9.52 9.81 0.93
C ARG A 585 9.06 11.24 0.72
N ILE A 586 9.12 11.70 -0.52
CA ILE A 586 8.91 13.10 -0.85
C ILE A 586 7.79 13.18 -1.90
N ILE A 587 6.66 13.76 -1.51
CA ILE A 587 5.60 14.15 -2.43
C ILE A 587 6.01 15.50 -3.02
N MET A 588 5.89 15.68 -4.33
CA MET A 588 6.24 16.94 -4.98
C MET A 588 5.16 17.32 -5.97
N ASP A 589 4.67 18.56 -5.82
CA ASP A 589 3.94 19.24 -6.89
C ASP A 589 4.97 19.92 -7.78
N LEU A 590 5.03 19.52 -9.05
CA LEU A 590 6.06 19.92 -10.00
C LEU A 590 5.44 20.65 -11.19
N VAL A 591 5.97 21.83 -11.49
CA VAL A 591 5.71 22.57 -12.72
C VAL A 591 7.05 22.82 -13.41
N ILE A 592 7.27 22.15 -14.54
CA ILE A 592 8.51 22.23 -15.32
C ILE A 592 8.18 22.78 -16.69
N ASN A 593 8.79 23.90 -17.06
CA ASN A 593 8.69 24.48 -18.40
C ASN A 593 10.08 24.57 -19.02
N GLN A 594 10.18 24.23 -20.30
CA GLN A 594 11.36 24.44 -21.13
C GLN A 594 10.91 25.11 -22.43
N ASP A 595 10.98 26.44 -22.41
CA ASP A 595 10.63 27.25 -23.55
C ASP A 595 11.87 27.71 -24.32
N SER A 596 11.76 27.81 -25.64
CA SER A 596 12.82 28.35 -26.50
C SER A 596 12.24 29.31 -27.53
N VAL A 597 13.08 30.22 -28.03
CA VAL A 597 12.71 31.10 -29.14
C VAL A 597 12.52 30.26 -30.41
N GLY A 598 11.37 30.41 -31.05
CA GLY A 598 11.01 29.74 -32.29
C GLY A 598 11.25 30.62 -33.53
N GLU A 599 10.56 30.30 -34.62
CA GLU A 599 10.70 30.99 -35.90
C GLU A 599 10.26 32.46 -35.85
N LEU A 600 10.96 33.32 -36.59
CA LEU A 600 10.61 34.74 -36.67
C LEU A 600 9.35 34.94 -37.53
N THR A 601 8.26 35.40 -36.92
CA THR A 601 7.02 35.77 -37.64
C THR A 601 6.93 37.29 -37.83
N SER A 602 5.99 37.75 -38.67
CA SER A 602 5.72 39.18 -38.86
C SER A 602 5.27 39.90 -37.58
N ALA A 603 4.79 39.16 -36.57
CA ALA A 603 4.37 39.67 -35.27
C ALA A 603 5.43 39.50 -34.15
N GLY A 604 6.64 39.03 -34.48
CA GLY A 604 7.69 38.64 -33.53
C GLY A 604 8.01 37.15 -33.61
N PRO A 605 9.06 36.66 -32.93
CA PRO A 605 9.38 35.23 -32.94
C PRO A 605 8.27 34.41 -32.27
N SER A 606 8.04 33.17 -32.70
CA SER A 606 7.22 32.22 -31.95
C SER A 606 7.97 31.72 -30.71
N ILE A 607 7.28 31.04 -29.79
CA ILE A 607 7.90 30.40 -28.63
C ILE A 607 7.55 28.93 -28.70
N ASN A 608 8.56 28.07 -28.75
CA ASN A 608 8.39 26.63 -28.62
C ASN A 608 8.31 26.31 -27.13
N THR A 609 7.23 25.67 -26.69
CA THR A 609 6.96 25.42 -25.27
C THR A 609 6.89 23.92 -24.98
N ASN A 610 7.64 23.46 -23.98
CA ASN A 610 7.51 22.11 -23.43
C ASN A 610 7.19 22.23 -21.95
N ALA A 611 6.04 21.71 -21.50
CA ALA A 611 5.58 21.85 -20.13
C ALA A 611 5.13 20.51 -19.53
N VAL A 612 5.42 20.30 -18.25
CA VAL A 612 4.97 19.17 -17.45
C VAL A 612 4.48 19.68 -16.10
N GLU A 613 3.21 19.41 -15.79
CA GLU A 613 2.59 19.70 -14.50
C GLU A 613 2.08 18.39 -13.90
N THR A 614 2.61 18.00 -12.74
CA THR A 614 2.29 16.70 -12.13
C THR A 614 2.57 16.69 -10.64
N GLN A 615 1.93 15.74 -9.94
CA GLN A 615 2.22 15.42 -8.56
C GLN A 615 2.77 14.00 -8.49
N VAL A 616 3.93 13.82 -7.87
CA VAL A 616 4.59 12.51 -7.76
C VAL A 616 5.11 12.26 -6.35
N LEU A 617 5.10 10.99 -5.93
CA LEU A 617 5.75 10.50 -4.72
C LEU A 617 7.03 9.77 -5.12
N VAL A 618 8.16 10.17 -4.55
CA VAL A 618 9.48 9.62 -4.87
C VAL A 618 10.25 9.31 -3.59
N ASP A 619 11.00 8.21 -3.61
CA ASP A 619 11.88 7.84 -2.52
C ASP A 619 13.10 8.76 -2.43
N ASN A 620 13.62 8.98 -1.21
CA ASN A 620 14.74 9.89 -0.99
C ASN A 620 16.01 9.44 -1.74
N GLY A 621 16.46 10.26 -2.67
CA GLY A 621 17.66 10.04 -3.47
C GLY A 621 17.46 9.22 -4.74
N GLU A 622 16.25 8.71 -4.97
CA GLU A 622 15.90 7.98 -6.18
C GLU A 622 15.46 8.90 -7.31
N THR A 623 15.61 8.41 -8.54
CA THR A 623 15.22 9.15 -9.76
C THR A 623 13.99 8.51 -10.36
N VAL A 624 12.94 9.30 -10.61
CA VAL A 624 11.76 8.86 -11.36
C VAL A 624 11.66 9.60 -12.69
N VAL A 625 11.15 8.91 -13.71
CA VAL A 625 10.78 9.51 -14.99
C VAL A 625 9.38 10.07 -14.86
N LEU A 626 9.23 11.39 -14.98
CA LEU A 626 7.92 12.05 -14.93
C LEU A 626 7.11 11.80 -16.20
N GLY A 627 7.81 11.72 -17.34
CA GLY A 627 7.22 11.48 -18.64
C GLY A 627 8.17 11.86 -19.77
N GLY A 628 7.64 11.74 -20.99
CA GLY A 628 8.37 12.10 -22.19
C GLY A 628 7.49 12.14 -23.44
N ILE A 629 8.03 12.69 -24.51
CA ILE A 629 7.37 12.78 -25.82
C ILE A 629 8.34 12.22 -26.85
N PHE A 630 7.88 11.25 -27.63
CA PHE A 630 8.60 10.74 -28.79
C PHE A 630 7.87 11.17 -30.06
N ARG A 631 8.57 11.81 -30.98
CA ARG A 631 8.08 12.24 -32.29
C ARG A 631 8.98 11.65 -33.37
N SER A 632 8.36 11.08 -34.40
CA SER A 632 9.01 10.63 -35.63
C SER A 632 8.26 11.23 -36.81
N GLU A 633 8.97 11.87 -37.73
CA GLU A 633 8.41 12.47 -38.93
C GLU A 633 9.20 12.00 -40.15
N GLU A 634 8.54 11.23 -41.00
CA GLU A 634 9.10 10.70 -42.24
C GLU A 634 8.41 11.37 -43.44
N ILE A 635 9.19 12.07 -44.26
CA ILE A 635 8.72 12.80 -45.43
C ILE A 635 9.43 12.26 -46.66
N THR A 636 8.67 11.69 -47.59
CA THR A 636 9.19 11.30 -48.91
C THR A 636 8.53 12.15 -49.99
N SER A 637 9.33 12.96 -50.67
CA SER A 637 8.92 13.81 -51.78
C SER A 637 9.52 13.30 -53.09
N ILE A 638 8.67 13.11 -54.10
CA ILE A 638 9.08 12.62 -55.42
C ILE A 638 8.58 13.59 -56.49
N SER A 639 9.51 14.30 -57.12
CA SER A 639 9.23 15.14 -58.29
C SER A 639 9.64 14.37 -59.54
N LYS A 640 8.73 14.19 -60.51
CA LYS A 640 9.01 13.36 -61.69
C LYS A 640 8.36 13.88 -62.96
N THR A 641 8.92 13.53 -64.11
CA THR A 641 8.28 13.75 -65.41
C THR A 641 7.11 12.77 -65.55
N PRO A 642 5.88 13.23 -65.90
CA PRO A 642 4.75 12.34 -66.14
C PRO A 642 5.09 11.27 -67.19
N PHE A 643 4.57 10.05 -67.01
CA PHE A 643 4.85 8.86 -67.83
C PHE A 643 6.30 8.34 -67.71
N PHE A 644 7.32 9.15 -68.02
CA PHE A 644 8.72 8.69 -68.07
C PHE A 644 9.33 8.36 -66.70
N GLY A 645 8.93 9.08 -65.65
CA GLY A 645 9.41 8.83 -64.29
C GLY A 645 8.97 7.51 -63.67
N ASP A 646 7.95 6.86 -64.24
CA ASP A 646 7.37 5.60 -63.74
C ASP A 646 7.83 4.37 -64.55
N LEU A 647 8.69 4.55 -65.55
CA LEU A 647 9.22 3.45 -66.34
C LEU A 647 10.17 2.58 -65.50
N PRO A 648 10.09 1.24 -65.59
CA PRO A 648 11.04 0.36 -64.93
C PRO A 648 12.45 0.59 -65.47
N LEU A 649 13.46 0.46 -64.60
CA LEU A 649 14.90 0.64 -64.87
C LEU A 649 15.32 2.09 -65.21
N ILE A 650 14.63 2.75 -66.15
CA ILE A 650 15.03 4.07 -66.67
C ILE A 650 14.29 5.24 -66.01
N GLY A 651 13.21 5.01 -65.27
CA GLY A 651 12.44 6.08 -64.63
C GLY A 651 13.23 6.90 -63.60
N ALA A 652 14.33 6.35 -63.07
CA ALA A 652 15.26 7.08 -62.21
C ALA A 652 15.91 8.29 -62.92
N LEU A 653 16.05 8.25 -64.26
CA LEU A 653 16.60 9.36 -65.06
C LEU A 653 15.57 10.50 -65.31
N PHE A 654 14.37 10.38 -64.76
CA PHE A 654 13.26 11.30 -64.96
C PHE A 654 12.58 11.68 -63.64
N ARG A 655 13.26 11.50 -62.51
CA ARG A 655 12.74 11.84 -61.18
C ARG A 655 13.81 12.38 -60.24
N TYR A 656 13.36 13.14 -59.27
CA TYR A 656 14.04 13.59 -58.07
C TYR A 656 13.35 12.95 -56.86
N THR A 657 14.13 12.39 -55.95
CA THR A 657 13.64 11.82 -54.70
C THR A 657 14.32 12.50 -53.53
N ASN A 658 13.52 13.01 -52.59
CA ASN A 658 13.97 13.55 -51.32
C ASN A 658 13.29 12.76 -50.20
N HIS A 659 14.08 12.12 -49.34
CA HIS A 659 13.62 11.38 -48.18
C HIS A 659 14.21 12.01 -46.92
N LYS A 660 13.36 12.35 -45.97
CA LYS A 660 13.74 12.98 -44.70
C LYS A 660 13.10 12.21 -43.54
N ASP A 661 13.90 11.83 -42.55
CA ASP A 661 13.46 11.17 -41.31
C ASP A 661 13.98 11.98 -40.11
N ASP A 662 13.09 12.70 -39.44
CA ASP A 662 13.38 13.47 -38.24
C ASP A 662 12.77 12.77 -37.01
N LYS A 663 13.60 12.42 -36.03
CA LYS A 663 13.19 11.86 -34.74
C LYS A 663 13.59 12.80 -33.61
N SER A 664 12.69 12.95 -32.65
CA SER A 664 12.89 13.77 -31.46
C SER A 664 12.30 13.08 -30.23
N GLU A 665 13.10 12.97 -29.18
CA GLU A 665 12.72 12.39 -27.90
C GLU A 665 13.01 13.38 -26.77
N LEU A 666 11.98 13.67 -25.98
CA LEU A 666 12.04 14.48 -24.76
C LEU A 666 11.78 13.55 -23.57
N LEU A 667 12.66 13.55 -22.57
CA LEU A 667 12.48 12.86 -21.31
C LEU A 667 12.73 13.80 -20.14
N VAL A 668 11.86 13.74 -19.12
CA VAL A 668 11.98 14.52 -17.90
C VAL A 668 12.14 13.60 -16.70
N PHE A 669 13.24 13.78 -15.98
CA PHE A 669 13.57 13.05 -14.76
C PHE A 669 13.56 13.99 -13.56
N ILE A 670 13.17 13.49 -12.40
CA ILE A 670 13.26 14.22 -11.13
C ILE A 670 13.96 13.35 -10.09
N THR A 671 14.81 13.97 -9.27
CA THR A 671 15.53 13.32 -8.17
C THR A 671 15.49 14.23 -6.94
N PRO A 672 14.67 13.92 -5.93
CA PRO A 672 14.69 14.65 -4.68
C PRO A 672 15.68 14.03 -3.69
N ARG A 673 16.30 14.86 -2.84
CA ARG A 673 17.26 14.45 -1.81
C ARG A 673 17.04 15.24 -0.53
N LEU A 674 16.87 14.55 0.59
CA LEU A 674 16.87 15.18 1.91
C LEU A 674 18.27 15.73 2.23
N VAL A 675 18.37 17.02 2.55
CA VAL A 675 19.62 17.65 2.96
C VAL A 675 19.87 17.28 4.42
N LYS A 676 20.92 16.51 4.68
CA LYS A 676 21.39 16.24 6.05
C LYS A 676 22.19 17.45 6.54
N ASP A 677 21.92 17.85 7.79
CA ASP A 677 22.38 19.07 8.49
C ASP A 677 23.91 19.25 8.59
N SER A 678 24.71 18.33 8.01
CA SER A 678 26.17 18.40 7.98
C SER A 678 26.76 19.25 6.82
N LEU A 679 25.93 19.73 5.88
CA LEU A 679 26.39 20.49 4.70
C LEU A 679 26.19 22.02 4.81
N SER A 680 25.56 22.50 5.88
CA SER A 680 25.35 23.94 6.14
C SER A 680 26.54 24.63 6.82
N ASN A 681 27.57 23.88 7.21
CA ASN A 681 28.69 24.37 8.04
C ASN A 681 30.06 24.33 7.35
N ARG A 682 30.10 24.53 6.02
CA ARG A 682 31.37 24.61 5.28
C ARG A 682 31.51 25.85 4.41
#